data_AF-A0A7J5JN11-F1
#
_entry.id   AF-A0A7J5JN11-F1
#
_cell.length_a   1.000
_cell.length_b   1.000
_cell.length_c   1.000
_cell.angle_alpha   90.00
_cell.angle_beta   90.00
_cell.angle_gamma   90.00
#
_symmetry.space_group_name_H-M   'P 1'
#
loop_
_entity.id
_entity.type
_entity.pdbx_description
1 polymer ?
#
loop_
_entity_poly.entity_id
_entity_poly.type
_entity_poly.pdbx_seq_one_letter_code
_entity_poly.pdbx_strand_id
1 'polypeptide(L)'
;MAGTTATFTGCIDTDEPEGIVDLRGAKSELIKAQAAVKLVEVEWQKAKVAEQELVNKSKELDNQYKEYDVQMHALDVELKKLEVERAQAVTEQAKAEAEAKIAEANRNKAAWENKMAEEAEIFKAAMLNYQTLTAQAQEAHDNAMKLIEAGKLLLTDGEKAIINKAQLHLESAATAMNGKYLLLKKAQIEYNAAITDPTTPTLESLQALVKQAQVAVEKNEIILKEKENLLALAEDFDAAEWDAKSLEMKKKMSEYQSLQDKAEVEKVKIEKSADYKAAVQNVTDKEELQAAAQKVYFDDSVNPNEGAKADSTAATKADRIIKEYKSEPVDNGLKSLFASETSFDGIGYNKSTGIFSYSKGTYTQEKYDADLKKDEADRTNDASIRIKTVNTWITVLTDYTVDENGVAWNENQKAKLAEKADKAGKTFETAYSYWDIAVKAYTDGTKATPTQPIADLKKVTDDYNKAYTALNKAITDYNAAYDKVYKAAYDKKISELKDAKTLELYVAAFSSDANRLQTYNTKFPTGVEATNAERIAFIKLQILAQAEYEAQDKEVVKYLATDAVKDEAKNVASNAWTPSKEKEEADKALAAANAKVKTAIVTIQPAITSFKTLNYETTGKLSIATPYGQEVVNADFDTKKITDNDGSASTFYEAEEKDNVPTGHIKAIVSDIADDEFAKLTETKVSENIAKTAVTATSNVAFGETIKTTGNINNDRLKPVTVDMVRDYVAANSSVEINEANFGKLGAKIQADDAVKDCQAKIDAAETIKKEITVFEGVLADLKAEIQANTDLMKPFIEEADKARIALNDAKAAVKKAEAERDALTAEVEADIEKYKGLVEDYDALVQEVQKQIEGIKGSATLDQDVPVTVEAILNYWKKAVADQEYIVEMNKQALASAEKNIELFNKGEYTQAYVVEQKKIALDAAKAIYDAAKAVYDDALADVKTILETLTK
;
A
#
# COMPACT_ATOMS: atom_id res chain seq x y z
N MET A 1 -96.82 15.39 -91.02
CA MET A 1 -95.53 15.02 -90.41
C MET A 1 -95.53 15.52 -88.98
N ALA A 2 -95.10 14.66 -88.06
CA ALA A 2 -95.51 14.61 -86.67
C ALA A 2 -95.02 15.79 -85.81
N GLY A 3 -95.84 16.20 -84.85
CA GLY A 3 -95.49 17.15 -83.81
C GLY A 3 -96.34 16.97 -82.55
N THR A 4 -95.64 16.93 -81.43
CA THR A 4 -96.07 17.19 -80.04
C THR A 4 -96.91 16.17 -79.29
N THR A 5 -96.25 15.52 -78.32
CA THR A 5 -96.82 15.21 -76.99
C THR A 5 -95.77 15.45 -75.92
N ALA A 6 -96.23 16.05 -74.82
CA ALA A 6 -95.46 16.47 -73.66
C ALA A 6 -95.10 15.31 -72.74
N THR A 7 -94.02 15.47 -71.98
CA THR A 7 -93.86 15.05 -70.59
C THR A 7 -92.58 15.66 -70.05
N PHE A 8 -92.67 16.45 -68.98
CA PHE A 8 -91.55 16.61 -68.05
C PHE A 8 -92.10 16.58 -66.62
N THR A 9 -91.75 15.49 -65.96
CA THR A 9 -91.75 15.25 -64.52
C THR A 9 -90.72 16.16 -63.85
N GLY A 10 -91.02 16.59 -62.62
CA GLY A 10 -90.22 17.57 -61.89
C GLY A 10 -88.89 17.06 -61.34
N CYS A 11 -88.02 18.04 -61.07
CA CYS A 11 -87.02 18.02 -60.02
C CYS A 11 -87.23 19.29 -59.19
N ILE A 12 -87.39 19.10 -57.89
CA ILE A 12 -87.25 20.14 -56.87
C ILE A 12 -85.76 20.46 -56.83
N ASP A 13 -85.33 21.57 -57.43
CA ASP A 13 -84.06 22.17 -57.03
C ASP A 13 -84.36 23.01 -55.80
N THR A 14 -83.86 22.52 -54.67
CA THR A 14 -83.88 23.21 -53.39
C THR A 14 -82.79 24.27 -53.48
N ASP A 15 -83.11 25.41 -54.09
CA ASP A 15 -82.31 26.62 -53.91
C ASP A 15 -82.30 26.92 -52.43
N GLU A 16 -81.15 26.68 -51.83
CA GLU A 16 -80.91 26.93 -50.42
C GLU A 16 -81.06 28.45 -50.20
N PRO A 17 -81.92 28.90 -49.27
CA PRO A 17 -82.18 30.32 -49.10
C PRO A 17 -80.86 31.06 -48.80
N GLU A 18 -80.65 32.22 -49.43
CA GLU A 18 -79.39 32.97 -49.39
C GLU A 18 -78.79 33.11 -47.97
N GLY A 19 -79.64 33.26 -46.95
CA GLY A 19 -79.19 33.32 -45.54
C GLY A 19 -78.51 32.06 -44.99
N ILE A 20 -78.77 30.85 -45.52
CA ILE A 20 -78.10 29.61 -45.07
C ILE A 20 -76.71 29.46 -45.71
N VAL A 21 -76.53 29.95 -46.94
CA VAL A 21 -75.21 29.99 -47.61
C VAL A 21 -74.29 30.97 -46.88
N ASP A 22 -74.80 32.14 -46.50
CA ASP A 22 -74.08 33.14 -45.70
C ASP A 22 -73.70 32.60 -44.31
N LEU A 23 -74.61 31.90 -43.63
CA LEU A 23 -74.33 31.27 -42.33
C LEU A 23 -73.28 30.15 -42.44
N ARG A 24 -73.28 29.38 -43.53
CA ARG A 24 -72.27 28.33 -43.77
C ARG A 24 -70.90 28.94 -44.10
N GLY A 25 -70.88 30.07 -44.83
CA GLY A 25 -69.69 30.89 -45.03
C GLY A 25 -69.14 31.45 -43.72
N ALA A 26 -70.00 32.03 -42.89
CA ALA A 26 -69.67 32.55 -41.55
C ALA A 26 -69.04 31.48 -40.65
N LYS A 27 -69.66 30.29 -40.60
CA LYS A 27 -69.18 29.15 -39.82
C LYS A 27 -67.83 28.62 -40.35
N SER A 28 -67.62 28.63 -41.66
CA SER A 28 -66.35 28.24 -42.29
C SER A 28 -65.21 29.18 -41.92
N GLU A 29 -65.43 30.50 -41.98
CA GLU A 29 -64.43 31.50 -41.60
C GLU A 29 -64.14 31.47 -40.08
N LEU A 30 -65.16 31.26 -39.23
CA LEU A 30 -64.96 31.06 -37.79
C LEU A 30 -64.17 29.79 -37.44
N ILE A 31 -64.36 28.70 -38.18
CA ILE A 31 -63.55 27.48 -38.01
C ILE A 31 -62.09 27.72 -38.41
N LYS A 32 -61.83 28.52 -39.45
CA LYS A 32 -60.46 28.94 -39.82
C LYS A 32 -59.83 29.82 -38.74
N ALA A 33 -60.59 30.76 -38.18
CA ALA A 33 -60.15 31.59 -37.07
C ALA A 33 -59.84 30.74 -35.82
N GLN A 34 -60.68 29.75 -35.49
CA GLN A 34 -60.43 28.82 -34.40
C GLN A 34 -59.16 27.97 -34.64
N ALA A 35 -58.90 27.55 -35.87
CA ALA A 35 -57.67 26.84 -36.23
C ALA A 35 -56.43 27.74 -36.11
N ALA A 36 -56.54 29.01 -36.49
CA ALA A 36 -55.46 29.98 -36.35
C ALA A 36 -55.15 30.30 -34.89
N VAL A 37 -56.16 30.46 -34.03
CA VAL A 37 -55.96 30.63 -32.58
C VAL A 37 -55.25 29.42 -31.94
N LYS A 38 -55.57 28.19 -32.38
CA LYS A 38 -54.83 26.99 -31.94
C LYS A 38 -53.37 26.98 -32.42
N LEU A 39 -53.09 27.54 -33.60
CA LEU A 39 -51.73 27.67 -34.11
C LEU A 39 -50.91 28.68 -33.29
N VAL A 40 -51.53 29.79 -32.87
CA VAL A 40 -50.93 30.76 -31.93
C VAL A 40 -50.53 30.08 -30.63
N GLU A 41 -51.41 29.26 -30.06
CA GLU A 41 -51.14 28.47 -28.85
C GLU A 41 -49.91 27.56 -29.05
N VAL A 42 -49.80 26.87 -30.20
CA VAL A 42 -48.65 26.00 -30.50
C VAL A 42 -47.34 26.78 -30.64
N GLU A 43 -47.32 27.89 -31.37
CA GLU A 43 -46.09 28.68 -31.56
C GLU A 43 -45.65 29.37 -30.26
N TRP A 44 -46.58 29.84 -29.43
CA TRP A 44 -46.27 30.35 -28.09
C TRP A 44 -45.74 29.27 -27.15
N GLN A 45 -46.25 28.04 -27.22
CA GLN A 45 -45.68 26.92 -26.45
C GLN A 45 -44.25 26.58 -26.91
N LYS A 46 -43.95 26.65 -28.21
CA LYS A 46 -42.57 26.47 -28.70
C LYS A 46 -41.64 27.58 -28.21
N ALA A 47 -42.07 28.84 -28.28
CA ALA A 47 -41.32 29.96 -27.73
C ALA A 47 -41.07 29.79 -26.22
N LYS A 48 -42.07 29.30 -25.47
CA LYS A 48 -41.95 28.99 -24.03
C LYS A 48 -40.93 27.88 -23.74
N VAL A 49 -40.92 26.80 -24.52
CA VAL A 49 -39.94 25.72 -24.35
C VAL A 49 -38.52 26.25 -24.60
N ALA A 50 -38.33 27.03 -25.66
CA ALA A 50 -37.04 27.65 -25.97
C ALA A 50 -36.59 28.65 -24.89
N GLU A 51 -37.51 29.40 -24.28
CA GLU A 51 -37.21 30.25 -23.11
C GLU A 51 -36.70 29.42 -21.93
N GLN A 52 -37.39 28.32 -21.62
CA GLN A 52 -37.02 27.46 -20.49
C GLN A 52 -35.67 26.79 -20.73
N GLU A 53 -35.38 26.37 -21.96
CA GLU A 53 -34.07 25.87 -22.36
C GLU A 53 -32.98 26.93 -22.19
N LEU A 54 -33.25 28.18 -22.58
CA LEU A 54 -32.33 29.30 -22.39
C LEU A 54 -32.10 29.61 -20.90
N VAL A 55 -33.16 29.62 -20.08
CA VAL A 55 -33.06 29.79 -18.62
C VAL A 55 -32.24 28.66 -18.00
N ASN A 56 -32.46 27.41 -18.41
CA ASN A 56 -31.69 26.27 -17.94
C ASN A 56 -30.22 26.37 -18.36
N LYS A 57 -29.94 26.75 -19.61
CA LYS A 57 -28.58 26.97 -20.12
C LYS A 57 -27.88 28.12 -19.38
N SER A 58 -28.60 29.18 -19.03
CA SER A 58 -28.06 30.28 -18.22
C SER A 58 -27.71 29.88 -16.78
N LYS A 59 -28.49 28.98 -16.17
CA LYS A 59 -28.19 28.41 -14.84
C LYS A 59 -27.00 27.45 -14.90
N GLU A 60 -26.92 26.65 -15.96
CA GLU A 60 -25.76 25.79 -16.22
C GLU A 60 -24.49 26.62 -16.34
N LEU A 61 -24.52 27.69 -17.15
CA LEU A 61 -23.42 28.64 -17.28
C LEU A 61 -23.07 29.35 -15.97
N ASP A 62 -24.03 29.79 -15.16
CA ASP A 62 -23.75 30.41 -13.85
C ASP A 62 -23.05 29.44 -12.88
N ASN A 63 -23.52 28.19 -12.83
CA ASN A 63 -22.88 27.15 -12.02
C ASN A 63 -21.47 26.82 -12.53
N GLN A 64 -21.32 26.67 -13.84
CA GLN A 64 -20.03 26.43 -14.47
C GLN A 64 -19.09 27.62 -14.24
N TYR A 65 -19.56 28.86 -14.34
CA TYR A 65 -18.78 30.08 -14.07
C TYR A 65 -18.26 30.13 -12.64
N LYS A 66 -19.10 29.80 -11.64
CA LYS A 66 -18.66 29.70 -10.25
C LYS A 66 -17.59 28.63 -10.05
N GLU A 67 -17.71 27.51 -10.76
CA GLU A 67 -16.71 26.46 -10.73
C GLU A 67 -15.42 26.89 -11.43
N TYR A 68 -15.51 27.57 -12.57
CA TYR A 68 -14.37 28.14 -13.29
C TYR A 68 -13.66 29.22 -12.49
N ASP A 69 -14.38 30.13 -11.83
CA ASP A 69 -13.81 31.21 -11.02
C ASP A 69 -13.05 30.64 -9.82
N VAL A 70 -13.62 29.64 -9.14
CA VAL A 70 -12.93 28.90 -8.06
C VAL A 70 -11.67 28.21 -8.57
N GLN A 71 -11.73 27.55 -9.72
CA GLN A 71 -10.58 26.86 -10.31
C GLN A 71 -9.51 27.82 -10.84
N MET A 72 -9.92 28.96 -11.41
CA MET A 72 -9.04 30.04 -11.87
C MET A 72 -8.34 30.72 -10.71
N HIS A 73 -9.05 31.01 -9.62
CA HIS A 73 -8.44 31.53 -8.40
C HIS A 73 -7.49 30.52 -7.75
N ALA A 74 -7.85 29.24 -7.74
CA ALA A 74 -6.95 28.18 -7.27
C ALA A 74 -5.67 28.11 -8.11
N LEU A 75 -5.80 28.17 -9.44
CA LEU A 75 -4.67 28.20 -10.39
C LEU A 75 -3.82 29.46 -10.22
N ASP A 76 -4.41 30.64 -9.98
CA ASP A 76 -3.67 31.88 -9.72
C ASP A 76 -2.90 31.84 -8.39
N VAL A 77 -3.50 31.24 -7.35
CA VAL A 77 -2.83 31.01 -6.07
C VAL A 77 -1.70 30.00 -6.23
N GLU A 78 -1.92 28.93 -6.98
CA GLU A 78 -0.92 27.91 -7.27
C GLU A 78 0.22 28.47 -8.13
N LEU A 79 -0.06 29.28 -9.15
CA LEU A 79 0.92 30.00 -9.95
C LEU A 79 1.79 30.90 -9.08
N LYS A 80 1.19 31.73 -8.20
CA LYS A 80 1.95 32.57 -7.26
C LYS A 80 2.82 31.75 -6.32
N LYS A 81 2.31 30.60 -5.84
CA LYS A 81 3.08 29.69 -4.98
C LYS A 81 4.27 29.09 -5.73
N LEU A 82 4.06 28.62 -6.95
CA LEU A 82 5.08 28.03 -7.81
C LEU A 82 6.13 29.08 -8.26
N GLU A 83 5.73 30.33 -8.48
CA GLU A 83 6.66 31.44 -8.75
C GLU A 83 7.56 31.73 -7.55
N VAL A 84 7.01 31.69 -6.33
CA VAL A 84 7.80 31.80 -5.09
C VAL A 84 8.73 30.60 -4.94
N GLU A 85 8.25 29.39 -5.22
CA GLU A 85 9.04 28.15 -5.16
C GLU A 85 10.20 28.16 -6.18
N ARG A 86 9.96 28.65 -7.40
CA ARG A 86 10.99 28.93 -8.41
C ARG A 86 12.02 29.95 -7.92
N ALA A 87 11.57 31.04 -7.28
CA ALA A 87 12.46 32.08 -6.77
C ALA A 87 13.31 31.63 -5.56
N GLN A 88 12.81 30.68 -4.78
CA GLN A 88 13.49 30.10 -3.61
C GLN A 88 14.36 28.88 -3.96
N ALA A 89 14.18 28.29 -5.14
CA ALA A 89 14.95 27.15 -5.59
C ALA A 89 16.44 27.48 -5.73
N VAL A 90 17.27 26.73 -4.99
CA VAL A 90 18.72 26.92 -4.91
C VAL A 90 19.47 26.07 -5.95
N THR A 91 18.81 25.06 -6.51
CA THR A 91 19.34 24.16 -7.54
C THR A 91 18.63 24.39 -8.87
N GLU A 92 19.36 24.23 -9.98
CA GLU A 92 18.79 24.39 -11.33
C GLU A 92 17.70 23.33 -11.63
N GLN A 93 17.79 22.13 -11.02
CA GLN A 93 16.72 21.13 -11.10
C GLN A 93 15.40 21.61 -10.48
N ALA A 94 15.44 22.19 -9.28
CA ALA A 94 14.23 22.68 -8.61
C ALA A 94 13.62 23.89 -9.34
N LYS A 95 14.46 24.72 -10.00
CA LYS A 95 13.98 25.79 -10.88
C LYS A 95 13.30 25.24 -12.14
N ALA A 96 13.88 24.25 -12.80
CA ALA A 96 13.31 23.63 -14.00
C ALA A 96 11.98 22.91 -13.70
N GLU A 97 11.88 22.20 -12.57
CA GLU A 97 10.64 21.56 -12.12
C GLU A 97 9.55 22.60 -11.78
N ALA A 98 9.92 23.70 -11.13
CA ALA A 98 8.99 24.80 -10.86
C ALA A 98 8.54 25.51 -12.15
N GLU A 99 9.44 25.74 -13.12
CA GLU A 99 9.12 26.30 -14.43
C GLU A 99 8.17 25.40 -15.24
N ALA A 100 8.38 24.08 -15.21
CA ALA A 100 7.49 23.12 -15.86
C ALA A 100 6.08 23.14 -15.26
N LYS A 101 5.97 23.21 -13.92
CA LYS A 101 4.68 23.34 -13.22
C LYS A 101 3.98 24.67 -13.50
N ILE A 102 4.73 25.77 -13.59
CA ILE A 102 4.20 27.08 -14.00
C ILE A 102 3.65 27.02 -15.43
N ALA A 103 4.39 26.40 -16.36
CA ALA A 103 3.96 26.24 -17.74
C ALA A 103 2.70 25.35 -17.84
N GLU A 104 2.60 24.27 -17.07
CA GLU A 104 1.39 23.42 -17.00
C GLU A 104 0.19 24.18 -16.42
N ALA A 105 0.39 24.93 -15.33
CA ALA A 105 -0.66 25.76 -14.74
C ALA A 105 -1.15 26.85 -15.71
N ASN A 106 -0.25 27.48 -16.47
CA ASN A 106 -0.60 28.44 -17.52
C ASN A 106 -1.38 27.80 -18.68
N ARG A 107 -1.01 26.57 -19.10
CA ARG A 107 -1.78 25.83 -20.12
C ARG A 107 -3.18 25.46 -19.62
N ASN A 108 -3.30 25.02 -18.37
CA ASN A 108 -4.58 24.71 -17.76
C ASN A 108 -5.47 25.96 -17.66
N LYS A 109 -4.89 27.09 -17.25
CA LYS A 109 -5.56 28.40 -17.26
C LYS A 109 -6.10 28.75 -18.65
N ALA A 110 -5.27 28.64 -19.69
CA ALA A 110 -5.68 28.91 -21.07
C ALA A 110 -6.75 27.91 -21.59
N ALA A 111 -6.71 26.65 -21.17
CA ALA A 111 -7.73 25.65 -21.54
C ALA A 111 -9.09 26.00 -20.93
N TRP A 112 -9.12 26.42 -19.66
CA TRP A 112 -10.34 26.87 -19.00
C TRP A 112 -10.89 28.17 -19.62
N GLU A 113 -10.02 29.12 -19.97
CA GLU A 113 -10.40 30.35 -20.70
C GLU A 113 -11.03 30.05 -22.08
N ASN A 114 -10.50 29.07 -22.83
CA ASN A 114 -11.06 28.68 -24.13
C ASN A 114 -12.41 27.94 -23.99
N LYS A 115 -12.53 27.07 -22.98
CA LYS A 115 -13.79 26.35 -22.71
C LYS A 115 -14.93 27.32 -22.34
N MET A 116 -14.60 28.35 -21.56
CA MET A 116 -15.50 29.48 -21.27
C MET A 116 -15.98 30.20 -22.53
N ALA A 117 -15.07 30.49 -23.46
CA ALA A 117 -15.42 31.15 -24.71
C ALA A 117 -16.32 30.28 -25.62
N GLU A 118 -16.09 28.97 -25.67
CA GLU A 118 -16.90 28.02 -26.45
C GLU A 118 -18.33 27.90 -25.88
N GLU A 119 -18.47 27.78 -24.56
CA GLU A 119 -19.78 27.70 -23.90
C GLU A 119 -20.58 29.02 -24.08
N ALA A 120 -19.90 30.16 -24.16
CA ALA A 120 -20.52 31.46 -24.48
C ALA A 120 -21.07 31.52 -25.92
N GLU A 121 -20.38 30.95 -26.92
CA GLU A 121 -20.86 30.89 -28.31
C GLU A 121 -22.08 29.96 -28.48
N ILE A 122 -22.09 28.81 -27.81
CA ILE A 122 -23.24 27.89 -27.77
C ILE A 122 -24.48 28.61 -27.22
N PHE A 123 -24.28 29.47 -26.22
CA PHE A 123 -25.34 30.25 -25.62
C PHE A 123 -25.88 31.37 -26.54
N LYS A 124 -25.00 32.07 -27.26
CA LYS A 124 -25.41 33.05 -28.29
C LYS A 124 -26.31 32.41 -29.36
N ALA A 125 -25.99 31.19 -29.79
CA ALA A 125 -26.81 30.45 -30.75
C ALA A 125 -28.20 30.11 -30.19
N ALA A 126 -28.30 29.69 -28.93
CA ALA A 126 -29.58 29.44 -28.25
C ALA A 126 -30.44 30.72 -28.14
N MET A 127 -29.81 31.87 -27.88
CA MET A 127 -30.49 33.17 -27.85
C MET A 127 -31.10 33.54 -29.20
N LEU A 128 -30.37 33.33 -30.30
CA LEU A 128 -30.88 33.59 -31.66
C LEU A 128 -32.08 32.69 -32.01
N ASN A 129 -32.04 31.43 -31.58
CA ASN A 129 -33.15 30.49 -31.78
C ASN A 129 -34.42 30.95 -31.06
N TYR A 130 -34.29 31.39 -29.80
CA TYR A 130 -35.40 31.94 -29.03
C TYR A 130 -36.02 33.18 -29.69
N GLN A 131 -35.18 34.11 -30.15
CA GLN A 131 -35.64 35.32 -30.86
C GLN A 131 -36.46 34.98 -32.11
N THR A 132 -36.06 33.94 -32.84
CA THR A 132 -36.74 33.47 -34.04
C THR A 132 -38.13 32.90 -33.72
N LEU A 133 -38.23 32.06 -32.68
CA LEU A 133 -39.50 31.45 -32.27
C LEU A 133 -40.50 32.48 -31.73
N THR A 134 -40.03 33.51 -31.03
CA THR A 134 -40.90 34.61 -30.58
C THR A 134 -41.45 35.42 -31.76
N ALA A 135 -40.63 35.71 -32.78
CA ALA A 135 -41.10 36.40 -33.98
C ALA A 135 -42.19 35.58 -34.72
N GLN A 136 -42.02 34.26 -34.78
CA GLN A 136 -43.01 33.34 -35.36
C GLN A 136 -44.32 33.31 -34.55
N ALA A 137 -44.24 33.34 -33.22
CA ALA A 137 -45.44 33.40 -32.37
C ALA A 137 -46.20 34.72 -32.54
N GLN A 138 -45.50 35.85 -32.69
CA GLN A 138 -46.11 37.16 -32.96
C GLN A 138 -46.79 37.19 -34.34
N GLU A 139 -46.13 36.67 -35.38
CA GLU A 139 -46.72 36.58 -36.72
C GLU A 139 -47.96 35.69 -36.73
N ALA A 140 -47.92 34.55 -36.03
CA ALA A 140 -49.08 33.68 -35.87
C ALA A 140 -50.24 34.40 -35.17
N HIS A 141 -49.96 35.19 -34.14
CA HIS A 141 -50.95 35.99 -33.41
C HIS A 141 -51.62 37.02 -34.32
N ASP A 142 -50.84 37.81 -35.05
CA ASP A 142 -51.36 38.83 -35.98
C ASP A 142 -52.21 38.20 -37.10
N ASN A 143 -51.83 37.01 -37.56
CA ASN A 143 -52.60 36.24 -38.54
C ASN A 143 -53.92 35.71 -37.96
N ALA A 144 -53.93 35.25 -36.71
CA ALA A 144 -55.16 34.83 -36.03
C ALA A 144 -56.13 36.00 -35.83
N MET A 145 -55.63 37.18 -35.44
CA MET A 145 -56.46 38.38 -35.30
C MET A 145 -57.12 38.80 -36.61
N LYS A 146 -56.38 38.79 -37.72
CA LYS A 146 -56.95 39.06 -39.07
C LYS A 146 -58.05 38.08 -39.47
N LEU A 147 -57.89 36.80 -39.12
CA LEU A 147 -58.89 35.76 -39.43
C LEU A 147 -60.13 35.88 -38.55
N ILE A 148 -59.98 36.30 -37.29
CA ILE A 148 -61.14 36.61 -36.43
C ILE A 148 -61.87 37.85 -36.98
N GLU A 149 -61.18 38.92 -37.37
CA GLU A 149 -61.78 40.09 -38.02
C GLU A 149 -62.55 39.74 -39.31
N ALA A 150 -62.00 38.86 -40.14
CA ALA A 150 -62.68 38.38 -41.34
C ALA A 150 -63.97 37.59 -40.99
N GLY A 151 -63.93 36.76 -39.93
CA GLY A 151 -65.09 36.02 -39.44
C GLY A 151 -66.21 36.91 -38.87
N LYS A 152 -65.87 38.08 -38.31
CA LYS A 152 -66.86 39.03 -37.76
C LYS A 152 -67.82 39.60 -38.78
N LEU A 153 -67.39 39.80 -40.03
CA LEU A 153 -68.20 40.46 -41.05
C LEU A 153 -69.55 39.77 -41.29
N LEU A 154 -69.66 38.50 -40.93
CA LEU A 154 -70.80 37.62 -41.17
C LEU A 154 -71.60 37.27 -39.89
N LEU A 155 -71.24 37.85 -38.73
CA LEU A 155 -71.92 37.64 -37.43
C LEU A 155 -73.05 38.64 -37.17
N THR A 156 -73.98 38.29 -36.26
CA THR A 156 -75.00 39.25 -35.76
C THR A 156 -74.39 40.31 -34.86
N ASP A 157 -75.07 41.45 -34.69
CA ASP A 157 -74.55 42.57 -33.89
C ASP A 157 -74.30 42.21 -32.41
N GLY A 158 -75.10 41.29 -31.85
CA GLY A 158 -74.90 40.78 -30.49
C GLY A 158 -73.68 39.85 -30.36
N GLU A 159 -73.45 38.98 -31.36
CA GLU A 159 -72.30 38.06 -31.38
C GLU A 159 -71.00 38.81 -31.69
N LYS A 160 -71.06 39.82 -32.56
CA LYS A 160 -69.98 40.78 -32.81
C LYS A 160 -69.55 41.49 -31.53
N ALA A 161 -70.51 41.94 -30.71
CA ALA A 161 -70.19 42.61 -29.46
C ALA A 161 -69.47 41.68 -28.45
N ILE A 162 -69.86 40.41 -28.37
CA ILE A 162 -69.23 39.43 -27.46
C ILE A 162 -67.81 39.09 -27.91
N ILE A 163 -67.59 38.85 -29.21
CA ILE A 163 -66.26 38.51 -29.73
C ILE A 163 -65.30 39.72 -29.73
N ASN A 164 -65.81 40.93 -30.01
CA ASN A 164 -65.05 42.17 -29.91
C ASN A 164 -64.49 42.39 -28.51
N LYS A 165 -65.32 42.20 -27.47
CA LYS A 165 -64.93 42.35 -26.07
C LYS A 165 -63.78 41.43 -25.69
N ALA A 166 -63.91 40.13 -26.02
CA ALA A 166 -62.88 39.15 -25.72
C ALA A 166 -61.58 39.38 -26.50
N GLN A 167 -61.68 39.83 -27.76
CA GLN A 167 -60.51 40.19 -28.55
C GLN A 167 -59.79 41.43 -28.02
N LEU A 168 -60.52 42.45 -27.58
CA LEU A 168 -59.94 43.69 -27.07
C LEU A 168 -59.23 43.44 -25.74
N HIS A 169 -59.79 42.55 -24.90
CA HIS A 169 -59.12 42.03 -23.71
C HIS A 169 -57.85 41.24 -24.08
N LEU A 170 -57.91 40.37 -25.08
CA LEU A 170 -56.76 39.59 -25.57
C LEU A 170 -55.66 40.49 -26.17
N GLU A 171 -56.01 41.51 -26.95
CA GLU A 171 -55.09 42.48 -27.54
C GLU A 171 -54.39 43.34 -26.48
N SER A 172 -55.15 43.80 -25.48
CA SER A 172 -54.62 44.55 -24.33
C SER A 172 -53.66 43.70 -23.50
N ALA A 173 -54.06 42.46 -23.20
CA ALA A 173 -53.22 41.51 -22.46
C ALA A 173 -51.97 41.11 -23.26
N ALA A 174 -52.09 40.93 -24.58
CA ALA A 174 -50.96 40.64 -25.47
C ALA A 174 -49.97 41.81 -25.52
N THR A 175 -50.46 43.04 -25.64
CA THR A 175 -49.65 44.26 -25.66
C THR A 175 -48.91 44.46 -24.34
N ALA A 176 -49.61 44.30 -23.21
CA ALA A 176 -49.01 44.39 -21.89
C ALA A 176 -47.95 43.29 -21.66
N MET A 177 -48.26 42.03 -22.01
CA MET A 177 -47.32 40.91 -21.94
C MET A 177 -46.08 41.14 -22.80
N ASN A 178 -46.25 41.62 -24.04
CA ASN A 178 -45.13 41.92 -24.94
C ASN A 178 -44.23 43.05 -24.40
N GLY A 179 -44.81 44.10 -23.80
CA GLY A 179 -44.05 45.14 -23.12
C GLY A 179 -43.21 44.61 -21.94
N LYS A 180 -43.77 43.72 -21.11
CA LYS A 180 -43.04 43.09 -20.00
C LYS A 180 -42.01 42.06 -20.48
N TYR A 181 -42.30 41.38 -21.58
CA TYR A 181 -41.38 40.47 -22.26
C TYR A 181 -40.13 41.19 -22.77
N LEU A 182 -40.27 42.37 -23.40
CA LEU A 182 -39.13 43.15 -23.88
C LEU A 182 -38.21 43.58 -22.71
N LEU A 183 -38.78 43.87 -21.54
CA LEU A 183 -38.02 44.15 -20.31
C LEU A 183 -37.27 42.91 -19.82
N LEU A 184 -37.92 41.74 -19.78
CA LEU A 184 -37.27 40.46 -19.46
C LEU A 184 -36.12 40.15 -20.44
N LYS A 185 -36.35 40.31 -21.74
CA LYS A 185 -35.34 40.13 -22.79
C LYS A 185 -34.14 41.05 -22.59
N LYS A 186 -34.37 42.32 -22.29
CA LYS A 186 -33.30 43.29 -22.01
C LYS A 186 -32.48 42.90 -20.77
N ALA A 187 -33.16 42.58 -19.66
CA ALA A 187 -32.49 42.13 -18.42
C ALA A 187 -31.70 40.83 -18.62
N GLN A 188 -32.22 39.91 -19.44
CA GLN A 188 -31.54 38.67 -19.81
C GLN A 188 -30.27 38.96 -20.63
N ILE A 189 -30.33 39.82 -21.65
CA ILE A 189 -29.16 40.24 -22.43
C ILE A 189 -28.08 40.86 -21.53
N GLU A 190 -28.47 41.73 -20.59
CA GLU A 190 -27.54 42.39 -19.68
C GLU A 190 -26.91 41.42 -18.66
N TYR A 191 -27.66 40.46 -18.14
CA TYR A 191 -27.12 39.38 -17.29
C TYR A 191 -26.15 38.49 -18.07
N ASN A 192 -26.50 38.15 -19.30
CA ASN A 192 -25.68 37.29 -20.15
C ASN A 192 -24.38 37.98 -20.58
N ALA A 193 -24.42 39.29 -20.87
CA ALA A 193 -23.22 40.08 -21.14
C ALA A 193 -22.30 40.11 -19.91
N ALA A 194 -22.86 40.19 -18.70
CA ALA A 194 -22.08 40.18 -17.46
C ALA A 194 -21.41 38.81 -17.17
N ILE A 195 -21.95 37.69 -17.63
CA ILE A 195 -21.33 36.36 -17.42
C ILE A 195 -20.39 35.94 -18.56
N THR A 196 -20.59 36.46 -19.79
CA THR A 196 -19.83 36.03 -20.98
C THR A 196 -18.64 36.92 -21.33
N ASP A 197 -18.55 38.12 -20.75
CA ASP A 197 -17.46 39.07 -21.01
C ASP A 197 -16.93 39.66 -19.69
N PRO A 198 -15.92 39.02 -19.05
CA PRO A 198 -15.45 39.34 -17.71
C PRO A 198 -14.58 40.61 -17.64
N THR A 199 -14.57 41.44 -18.67
CA THR A 199 -13.76 42.66 -18.64
C THR A 199 -14.32 43.66 -17.64
N THR A 200 -13.42 44.23 -16.85
CA THR A 200 -13.74 45.34 -15.97
C THR A 200 -14.33 46.49 -16.79
N PRO A 201 -15.57 46.94 -16.53
CA PRO A 201 -16.16 48.08 -17.23
C PRO A 201 -15.28 49.32 -17.02
N THR A 202 -15.18 50.17 -18.04
CA THR A 202 -14.46 51.44 -17.92
C THR A 202 -15.25 52.41 -17.05
N LEU A 203 -14.57 53.37 -16.43
CA LEU A 203 -15.24 54.43 -15.66
C LEU A 203 -16.30 55.15 -16.51
N GLU A 204 -15.95 55.40 -17.77
CA GLU A 204 -16.79 56.06 -18.75
C GLU A 204 -18.06 55.25 -19.07
N SER A 205 -17.94 53.91 -19.18
CA SER A 205 -19.08 53.02 -19.37
C SER A 205 -19.99 52.94 -18.13
N LEU A 206 -19.41 52.98 -16.93
CA LEU A 206 -20.18 53.01 -15.67
C LEU A 206 -20.92 54.34 -15.50
N GLN A 207 -20.29 55.45 -15.89
CA GLN A 207 -20.91 56.78 -15.90
C GLN A 207 -22.07 56.85 -16.90
N ALA A 208 -21.92 56.26 -18.09
CA ALA A 208 -22.99 56.13 -19.07
C ALA A 208 -24.20 55.36 -18.52
N LEU A 209 -23.96 54.23 -17.83
CA LEU A 209 -25.01 53.43 -17.19
C LEU A 209 -25.75 54.19 -16.07
N VAL A 210 -25.01 54.97 -15.25
CA VAL A 210 -25.63 55.84 -14.23
C VAL A 210 -26.53 56.87 -14.88
N LYS A 211 -26.09 57.53 -15.95
CA LYS A 211 -26.91 58.51 -16.68
C LYS A 211 -28.18 57.87 -17.23
N GLN A 212 -28.10 56.69 -17.84
CA GLN A 212 -29.28 55.96 -18.32
C GLN A 212 -30.26 55.62 -17.18
N ALA A 213 -29.76 55.20 -16.02
CA ALA A 213 -30.59 54.92 -14.86
C ALA A 213 -31.26 56.18 -14.28
N GLN A 214 -30.55 57.31 -14.22
CA GLN A 214 -31.09 58.61 -13.78
C GLN A 214 -32.25 59.04 -14.68
N VAL A 215 -32.01 59.00 -15.99
CA VAL A 215 -32.98 59.36 -17.03
C VAL A 215 -34.23 58.45 -16.96
N ALA A 216 -34.06 57.16 -16.68
CA ALA A 216 -35.18 56.22 -16.49
C ALA A 216 -36.02 56.52 -15.23
N VAL A 217 -35.39 56.94 -14.13
CA VAL A 217 -36.11 57.41 -12.92
C VAL A 217 -36.90 58.66 -13.25
N GLU A 218 -36.25 59.67 -13.83
CA GLU A 218 -36.91 60.95 -14.19
C GLU A 218 -38.12 60.74 -15.10
N LYS A 219 -37.99 59.90 -16.13
CA LYS A 219 -39.09 59.53 -17.02
C LYS A 219 -40.28 58.98 -16.22
N ASN A 220 -40.04 57.99 -15.38
CA ASN A 220 -41.11 57.28 -14.69
C ASN A 220 -41.75 58.10 -13.56
N GLU A 221 -41.01 59.04 -12.95
CA GLU A 221 -41.57 60.02 -12.01
C GLU A 221 -42.50 61.03 -12.71
N ILE A 222 -42.15 61.48 -13.92
CA ILE A 222 -43.04 62.32 -14.73
C ILE A 222 -44.37 61.60 -15.00
N ILE A 223 -44.31 60.33 -15.40
CA ILE A 223 -45.50 59.51 -15.66
C ILE A 223 -46.31 59.25 -14.39
N LEU A 224 -45.65 58.96 -13.26
CA LEU A 224 -46.32 58.79 -11.97
C LEU A 224 -47.12 60.04 -11.61
N LYS A 225 -46.50 61.21 -11.69
CA LYS A 225 -47.15 62.49 -11.39
C LYS A 225 -48.35 62.76 -12.31
N GLU A 226 -48.27 62.37 -13.58
CA GLU A 226 -49.40 62.49 -14.49
C GLU A 226 -50.54 61.54 -14.14
N LYS A 227 -50.24 60.28 -13.76
CA LYS A 227 -51.23 59.31 -13.29
C LYS A 227 -51.87 59.72 -11.95
N GLU A 228 -51.12 60.33 -11.04
CA GLU A 228 -51.66 60.91 -9.79
C GLU A 228 -52.64 62.06 -10.08
N ASN A 229 -52.32 62.93 -11.05
CA ASN A 229 -53.25 63.98 -11.49
C ASN A 229 -54.55 63.37 -12.05
N LEU A 230 -54.43 62.30 -12.85
CA LEU A 230 -55.59 61.59 -13.42
C LEU A 230 -56.42 60.87 -12.35
N LEU A 231 -55.77 60.30 -11.34
CA LEU A 231 -56.44 59.72 -10.17
C LEU A 231 -57.23 60.79 -9.40
N ALA A 232 -56.63 61.96 -9.14
CA ALA A 232 -57.33 63.07 -8.48
C ALA A 232 -58.52 63.57 -9.30
N LEU A 233 -58.37 63.68 -10.63
CA LEU A 233 -59.45 64.02 -11.56
C LEU A 233 -60.55 62.94 -11.63
N ALA A 234 -60.24 61.68 -11.28
CA ALA A 234 -61.22 60.58 -11.27
C ALA A 234 -62.13 60.58 -10.04
N GLU A 235 -61.72 61.21 -8.92
CA GLU A 235 -62.51 61.24 -7.68
C GLU A 235 -63.81 62.04 -7.85
N ASP A 236 -63.75 63.14 -8.59
CA ASP A 236 -64.89 64.01 -8.93
C ASP A 236 -64.99 64.16 -10.46
N PHE A 237 -65.26 63.05 -11.17
CA PHE A 237 -65.24 63.03 -12.63
C PHE A 237 -66.15 64.10 -13.28
N ASP A 238 -65.53 65.02 -14.02
CA ASP A 238 -66.18 65.95 -14.94
C ASP A 238 -65.63 65.82 -16.35
N ALA A 239 -66.52 65.62 -17.33
CA ALA A 239 -66.12 65.35 -18.70
C ALA A 239 -65.39 66.53 -19.38
N ALA A 240 -65.70 67.78 -19.01
CA ALA A 240 -65.07 68.96 -19.59
C ALA A 240 -63.66 69.18 -19.00
N GLU A 241 -63.47 68.90 -17.71
CA GLU A 241 -62.16 68.91 -17.06
C GLU A 241 -61.24 67.81 -17.62
N TRP A 242 -61.79 66.63 -17.88
CA TRP A 242 -61.06 65.53 -18.53
C TRP A 242 -60.72 65.79 -20.00
N ASP A 243 -61.63 66.40 -20.77
CA ASP A 243 -61.35 66.85 -22.14
C ASP A 243 -60.22 67.90 -22.15
N ALA A 244 -60.23 68.85 -21.20
CA ALA A 244 -59.17 69.83 -21.03
C ALA A 244 -57.83 69.18 -20.65
N LYS A 245 -57.86 68.15 -19.79
CA LYS A 245 -56.68 67.38 -19.40
C LYS A 245 -56.07 66.59 -20.57
N SER A 246 -56.92 65.96 -21.40
CA SER A 246 -56.48 65.29 -22.63
C SER A 246 -55.76 66.25 -23.58
N LEU A 247 -56.26 67.49 -23.72
CA LEU A 247 -55.61 68.51 -24.54
C LEU A 247 -54.27 69.00 -23.95
N GLU A 248 -54.19 69.16 -22.62
CA GLU A 248 -52.95 69.48 -21.91
C GLU A 248 -51.87 68.40 -22.16
N MET A 249 -52.25 67.12 -22.05
CA MET A 249 -51.34 66.00 -22.29
C MET A 249 -50.88 65.92 -23.75
N LYS A 250 -51.77 66.16 -24.73
CA LYS A 250 -51.37 66.26 -26.16
C LYS A 250 -50.36 67.38 -26.41
N LYS A 251 -50.49 68.49 -25.69
CA LYS A 251 -49.53 69.60 -25.76
C LYS A 251 -48.16 69.18 -25.17
N LYS A 252 -48.14 68.56 -23.99
CA LYS A 252 -46.90 68.03 -23.39
C LYS A 252 -46.21 66.99 -24.28
N MET A 253 -46.98 66.11 -24.90
CA MET A 253 -46.46 65.14 -25.88
C MET A 253 -45.74 65.83 -27.05
N SER A 254 -46.34 66.91 -27.59
CA SER A 254 -45.69 67.71 -28.66
C SER A 254 -44.42 68.42 -28.17
N GLU A 255 -44.38 68.85 -26.91
CA GLU A 255 -43.19 69.43 -26.28
C GLU A 255 -42.07 68.39 -26.14
N TYR A 256 -42.39 67.16 -25.72
CA TYR A 256 -41.42 66.05 -25.65
C TYR A 256 -40.92 65.63 -27.03
N GLN A 257 -41.77 65.59 -28.05
CA GLN A 257 -41.34 65.34 -29.43
C GLN A 257 -40.30 66.40 -29.88
N SER A 258 -40.54 67.67 -29.56
CA SER A 258 -39.58 68.74 -29.89
C SER A 258 -38.25 68.60 -29.12
N LEU A 259 -38.28 68.08 -27.89
CA LEU A 259 -37.07 67.81 -27.11
C LEU A 259 -36.30 66.61 -27.65
N GLN A 260 -37.00 65.55 -28.10
CA GLN A 260 -36.41 64.42 -28.81
C GLN A 260 -35.68 64.89 -30.08
N ASP A 261 -36.35 65.68 -30.93
CA ASP A 261 -35.77 66.17 -32.18
C ASP A 261 -34.50 67.02 -31.91
N LYS A 262 -34.50 67.80 -30.82
CA LYS A 262 -33.32 68.58 -30.40
C LYS A 262 -32.17 67.69 -29.96
N ALA A 263 -32.45 66.63 -29.19
CA ALA A 263 -31.44 65.67 -28.75
C ALA A 263 -30.86 64.91 -29.95
N GLU A 264 -31.68 64.49 -30.91
CA GLU A 264 -31.24 63.84 -32.15
C GLU A 264 -30.29 64.74 -32.97
N VAL A 265 -30.60 66.03 -33.07
CA VAL A 265 -29.72 67.02 -33.71
C VAL A 265 -28.41 67.19 -32.96
N GLU A 266 -28.42 67.15 -31.63
CA GLU A 266 -27.22 67.27 -30.81
C GLU A 266 -26.32 66.03 -30.94
N LYS A 267 -26.90 64.83 -31.02
CA LYS A 267 -26.16 63.59 -31.32
C LYS A 267 -25.40 63.70 -32.63
N VAL A 268 -26.07 64.16 -33.70
CA VAL A 268 -25.43 64.36 -35.01
C VAL A 268 -24.31 65.40 -34.95
N LYS A 269 -24.39 66.41 -34.07
CA LYS A 269 -23.29 67.37 -33.87
C LYS A 269 -22.10 66.71 -33.17
N ILE A 270 -22.34 65.92 -32.13
CA ILE A 270 -21.30 65.18 -31.39
C ILE A 270 -20.59 64.21 -32.34
N GLU A 271 -21.31 63.44 -33.14
CA GLU A 271 -20.74 62.50 -34.12
C GLU A 271 -19.88 63.20 -35.19
N LYS A 272 -20.18 64.46 -35.50
CA LYS A 272 -19.39 65.28 -36.44
C LYS A 272 -18.20 65.98 -35.80
N SER A 273 -18.10 65.99 -34.47
CA SER A 273 -17.04 66.64 -33.71
C SER A 273 -15.66 66.03 -34.01
N ALA A 274 -14.60 66.79 -33.70
CA ALA A 274 -13.24 66.29 -33.83
C ALA A 274 -12.97 65.14 -32.85
N ASP A 275 -13.49 65.24 -31.63
CA ASP A 275 -13.25 64.28 -30.56
C ASP A 275 -13.86 62.91 -30.87
N TYR A 276 -15.10 62.87 -31.38
CA TYR A 276 -15.75 61.63 -31.78
C TYR A 276 -15.02 60.95 -32.95
N LYS A 277 -14.60 61.72 -33.96
CA LYS A 277 -13.81 61.17 -35.09
C LYS A 277 -12.45 60.64 -34.65
N ALA A 278 -11.80 61.30 -33.69
CA ALA A 278 -10.55 60.82 -33.11
C ALA A 278 -10.77 59.51 -32.34
N ALA A 279 -11.87 59.38 -31.59
CA ALA A 279 -12.23 58.15 -30.90
C ALA A 279 -12.52 56.99 -31.87
N VAL A 280 -13.25 57.25 -32.97
CA VAL A 280 -13.47 56.26 -34.05
C VAL A 280 -12.15 55.80 -34.66
N GLN A 281 -11.25 56.73 -34.98
CA GLN A 281 -9.93 56.37 -35.52
C GLN A 281 -9.11 55.55 -34.52
N ASN A 282 -9.14 55.89 -33.23
CA ASN A 282 -8.47 55.13 -32.19
C ASN A 282 -8.99 53.69 -32.11
N VAL A 283 -10.31 53.45 -32.24
CA VAL A 283 -10.87 52.09 -32.33
C VAL A 283 -10.27 51.33 -33.51
N THR A 284 -10.30 51.93 -34.71
CA THR A 284 -9.73 51.31 -35.92
C THR A 284 -8.24 50.98 -35.75
N ASP A 285 -7.45 51.90 -35.19
CA ASP A 285 -6.02 51.68 -34.93
C ASP A 285 -5.80 50.50 -33.95
N LYS A 286 -6.67 50.32 -32.95
CA LYS A 286 -6.60 49.16 -32.04
C LYS A 286 -7.04 47.85 -32.70
N GLU A 287 -8.06 47.88 -33.55
CA GLU A 287 -8.53 46.70 -34.28
C GLU A 287 -7.44 46.16 -35.22
N GLU A 288 -6.68 47.03 -35.87
CA GLU A 288 -5.53 46.64 -36.68
C GLU A 288 -4.43 45.95 -35.85
N LEU A 289 -4.16 46.45 -34.64
CA LEU A 289 -3.21 45.83 -33.70
C LEU A 289 -3.71 44.47 -33.21
N GLN A 290 -5.01 44.33 -32.93
CA GLN A 290 -5.62 43.05 -32.57
C GLN A 290 -5.49 42.04 -33.71
N ALA A 291 -5.82 42.41 -34.94
CA ALA A 291 -5.70 41.54 -36.11
C ALA A 291 -4.25 41.09 -36.33
N ALA A 292 -3.28 41.99 -36.14
CA ALA A 292 -1.86 41.66 -36.21
C ALA A 292 -1.44 40.66 -35.11
N ALA A 293 -1.84 40.88 -33.85
CA ALA A 293 -1.54 39.97 -32.75
C ALA A 293 -2.22 38.60 -32.92
N GLN A 294 -3.44 38.59 -33.46
CA GLN A 294 -4.19 37.35 -33.74
C GLN A 294 -3.48 36.51 -34.80
N LYS A 295 -2.96 37.16 -35.85
CA LYS A 295 -2.16 36.49 -36.88
C LYS A 295 -0.88 35.87 -36.31
N VAL A 296 -0.16 36.57 -35.45
CA VAL A 296 1.06 36.06 -34.80
C VAL A 296 0.78 34.81 -33.94
N TYR A 297 -0.36 34.78 -33.26
CA TYR A 297 -0.71 33.66 -32.37
C TYR A 297 -1.28 32.43 -33.11
N PHE A 298 -2.16 32.62 -34.10
CA PHE A 298 -2.95 31.53 -34.71
C PHE A 298 -2.53 31.08 -36.12
N ASP A 299 -1.90 31.93 -36.93
CA ASP A 299 -1.92 31.95 -38.41
C ASP A 299 -2.68 30.84 -39.18
N ASP A 300 -3.81 31.21 -39.78
CA ASP A 300 -4.72 30.43 -40.66
C ASP A 300 -4.24 30.35 -42.13
N SER A 301 -2.95 30.58 -42.42
CA SER A 301 -2.45 30.61 -43.79
C SER A 301 -2.04 29.22 -44.31
N VAL A 302 -2.47 28.89 -45.54
CA VAL A 302 -2.45 27.54 -46.15
C VAL A 302 -1.03 27.06 -46.57
N ASN A 303 0.06 27.51 -45.94
CA ASN A 303 1.41 26.98 -46.20
C ASN A 303 2.39 27.27 -45.03
N PRO A 304 3.48 26.48 -44.85
CA PRO A 304 4.08 26.20 -43.55
C PRO A 304 4.96 27.35 -43.03
N ASN A 305 4.43 28.02 -42.01
CA ASN A 305 5.07 28.52 -40.79
C ASN A 305 3.89 28.96 -39.90
N GLU A 306 3.27 27.94 -39.30
CA GLU A 306 2.00 27.99 -38.57
C GLU A 306 2.23 28.77 -37.27
N GLY A 307 1.43 29.81 -36.97
CA GLY A 307 1.69 30.79 -35.89
C GLY A 307 2.13 30.23 -34.52
N ALA A 308 2.57 31.08 -33.60
CA ALA A 308 3.34 30.65 -32.40
C ALA A 308 2.73 29.47 -31.59
N LYS A 309 1.39 29.34 -31.56
CA LYS A 309 0.68 28.17 -30.99
C LYS A 309 1.01 26.84 -31.68
N ALA A 310 1.00 26.82 -33.00
CA ALA A 310 1.26 25.64 -33.81
C ALA A 310 2.75 25.28 -33.78
N ASP A 311 3.65 26.26 -33.86
CA ASP A 311 5.09 26.05 -33.66
C ASP A 311 5.41 25.41 -32.29
N SER A 312 4.80 25.89 -31.22
CA SER A 312 4.90 25.28 -29.88
C SER A 312 4.39 23.83 -29.86
N THR A 313 3.28 23.55 -30.55
CA THR A 313 2.70 22.21 -30.67
C THR A 313 3.56 21.27 -31.53
N ALA A 314 4.17 21.79 -32.60
CA ALA A 314 5.08 21.03 -33.44
C ALA A 314 6.38 20.70 -32.69
N ALA A 315 6.89 21.64 -31.88
CA ALA A 315 8.09 21.46 -31.08
C ALA A 315 7.94 20.32 -30.05
N THR A 316 6.75 20.12 -29.46
CA THR A 316 6.47 19.03 -28.49
C THR A 316 6.32 17.65 -29.15
N LYS A 317 5.93 17.62 -30.44
CA LYS A 317 5.72 16.41 -31.24
C LYS A 317 6.94 15.98 -32.05
N ALA A 318 7.96 16.82 -32.13
CA ALA A 318 9.20 16.50 -32.81
C ALA A 318 9.97 15.40 -32.06
N ASP A 319 10.48 14.43 -32.82
CA ASP A 319 11.30 13.35 -32.28
C ASP A 319 12.57 13.89 -31.61
N ARG A 320 12.87 13.37 -30.43
CA ARG A 320 14.07 13.62 -29.64
C ARG A 320 14.85 12.33 -29.51
N ILE A 321 16.16 12.44 -29.70
CA ILE A 321 17.06 11.29 -29.71
C ILE A 321 17.77 11.22 -28.37
N ILE A 322 17.81 10.02 -27.82
CA ILE A 322 18.71 9.64 -26.73
C ILE A 322 19.81 8.78 -27.36
N LYS A 323 21.07 9.16 -27.13
CA LYS A 323 22.20 8.45 -27.72
C LYS A 323 22.31 7.03 -27.17
N GLU A 324 22.98 6.14 -27.89
CA GLU A 324 23.34 4.84 -27.30
C GLU A 324 24.44 5.04 -26.24
N TYR A 325 24.46 4.18 -25.23
CA TYR A 325 25.55 4.13 -24.25
C TYR A 325 26.15 2.74 -24.17
N LYS A 326 27.47 2.67 -24.10
CA LYS A 326 28.27 1.46 -23.84
C LYS A 326 29.34 1.84 -22.84
N SER A 327 29.40 1.15 -21.71
CA SER A 327 30.49 1.31 -20.75
C SER A 327 31.79 0.75 -21.32
N GLU A 328 32.92 1.13 -20.72
CA GLU A 328 34.12 0.31 -20.81
C GLU A 328 33.84 -1.09 -20.19
N PRO A 329 34.56 -2.14 -20.62
CA PRO A 329 34.48 -3.44 -19.95
C PRO A 329 34.85 -3.30 -18.48
N VAL A 330 34.03 -3.85 -17.59
CA VAL A 330 34.40 -4.00 -16.17
C VAL A 330 35.68 -4.83 -16.07
N ASP A 331 36.44 -4.62 -14.99
CA ASP A 331 37.65 -5.40 -14.73
C ASP A 331 37.39 -6.91 -14.81
N ASN A 332 38.40 -7.68 -15.27
CA ASN A 332 38.27 -9.12 -15.45
C ASN A 332 37.87 -9.84 -14.16
N GLY A 333 38.26 -9.34 -12.99
CA GLY A 333 37.81 -9.87 -11.70
C GLY A 333 36.30 -9.75 -11.50
N LEU A 334 35.74 -8.55 -11.75
CA LEU A 334 34.29 -8.32 -11.70
C LEU A 334 33.55 -9.11 -12.78
N LYS A 335 34.10 -9.17 -13.98
CA LYS A 335 33.51 -9.92 -15.09
C LYS A 335 33.35 -11.41 -14.74
N SER A 336 34.38 -12.01 -14.14
CA SER A 336 34.32 -13.40 -13.68
C SER A 336 33.30 -13.59 -12.55
N LEU A 337 33.23 -12.66 -11.61
CA LEU A 337 32.23 -12.69 -10.51
C LEU A 337 30.79 -12.60 -11.04
N PHE A 338 30.52 -11.67 -11.96
CA PHE A 338 29.18 -11.45 -12.50
C PHE A 338 28.74 -12.55 -13.48
N ALA A 339 29.67 -13.34 -14.04
CA ALA A 339 29.34 -14.36 -15.03
C ALA A 339 28.42 -15.47 -14.48
N SER A 340 28.58 -15.84 -13.21
CA SER A 340 27.76 -16.86 -12.53
C SER A 340 26.48 -16.34 -11.90
N GLU A 341 26.26 -15.02 -11.91
CA GLU A 341 25.19 -14.37 -11.15
C GLU A 341 23.97 -14.08 -12.03
N THR A 342 22.79 -14.48 -11.58
CA THR A 342 21.54 -14.31 -12.34
C THR A 342 21.00 -12.89 -12.27
N SER A 343 21.36 -12.10 -11.24
CA SER A 343 20.93 -10.71 -11.08
C SER A 343 21.42 -9.79 -12.22
N PHE A 344 22.45 -10.20 -12.96
CA PHE A 344 22.97 -9.47 -14.12
C PHE A 344 22.34 -9.91 -15.45
N ASP A 345 21.40 -10.85 -15.44
CA ASP A 345 20.71 -11.28 -16.65
C ASP A 345 19.60 -10.30 -17.05
N GLY A 346 19.51 -9.98 -18.34
CA GLY A 346 18.41 -9.18 -18.90
C GLY A 346 18.45 -7.68 -18.57
N ILE A 347 19.44 -7.19 -17.83
CA ILE A 347 19.55 -5.76 -17.47
C ILE A 347 20.33 -4.92 -18.48
N GLY A 348 20.88 -5.51 -19.55
CA GLY A 348 21.76 -4.82 -20.50
C GLY A 348 23.26 -4.98 -20.21
N TYR A 349 23.62 -5.89 -19.29
CA TYR A 349 25.00 -6.34 -19.08
C TYR A 349 25.32 -7.56 -19.96
N ASN A 350 26.43 -7.50 -20.70
CA ASN A 350 26.91 -8.63 -21.49
C ASN A 350 28.00 -9.40 -20.75
N LYS A 351 27.65 -10.58 -20.21
CA LYS A 351 28.58 -11.46 -19.46
C LYS A 351 29.85 -11.86 -20.23
N SER A 352 29.80 -11.92 -21.56
CA SER A 352 30.95 -12.31 -22.40
C SER A 352 31.95 -11.17 -22.60
N THR A 353 31.50 -9.91 -22.58
CA THR A 353 32.37 -8.74 -22.81
C THR A 353 32.63 -7.95 -21.55
N GLY A 354 31.74 -7.99 -20.56
CA GLY A 354 31.80 -7.16 -19.35
C GLY A 354 31.22 -5.76 -19.52
N ILE A 355 30.38 -5.53 -20.53
CA ILE A 355 29.90 -4.18 -20.91
C ILE A 355 28.44 -4.00 -20.51
N PHE A 356 28.13 -2.87 -19.87
CA PHE A 356 26.77 -2.38 -19.67
C PHE A 356 26.36 -1.46 -20.82
N SER A 357 25.16 -1.65 -21.36
CA SER A 357 24.71 -0.85 -22.50
C SER A 357 23.19 -0.73 -22.59
N TYR A 358 22.74 0.40 -23.13
CA TYR A 358 21.38 0.59 -23.62
C TYR A 358 21.42 1.11 -25.06
N SER A 359 20.40 0.72 -25.85
CA SER A 359 20.30 1.12 -27.24
C SER A 359 19.78 2.55 -27.40
N LYS A 360 20.12 3.17 -28.54
CA LYS A 360 19.55 4.45 -28.98
C LYS A 360 18.03 4.44 -28.79
N GLY A 361 17.49 5.54 -28.28
CA GLY A 361 16.05 5.74 -28.10
C GLY A 361 15.54 6.97 -28.84
N THR A 362 14.24 6.97 -29.13
CA THR A 362 13.53 8.12 -29.68
C THR A 362 12.23 8.36 -28.92
N TYR A 363 11.96 9.61 -28.55
CA TYR A 363 10.73 9.99 -27.87
C TYR A 363 10.22 11.36 -28.34
N THR A 364 8.94 11.64 -28.11
CA THR A 364 8.40 13.02 -28.20
C THR A 364 8.16 13.54 -26.79
N GLN A 365 8.29 14.85 -26.57
CA GLN A 365 8.08 15.42 -25.24
C GLN A 365 6.64 15.17 -24.75
N GLU A 366 5.65 15.29 -25.63
CA GLU A 366 4.24 14.98 -25.34
C GLU A 366 4.07 13.56 -24.74
N LYS A 367 4.71 12.56 -25.36
CA LYS A 367 4.63 11.18 -24.89
C LYS A 367 5.45 10.95 -23.62
N TYR A 368 6.54 11.68 -23.41
CA TYR A 368 7.36 11.56 -22.21
C TYR A 368 6.65 12.18 -21.00
N ASP A 369 6.10 13.38 -21.14
CA ASP A 369 5.32 14.05 -20.09
C ASP A 369 4.09 13.21 -19.68
N ALA A 370 3.39 12.61 -20.66
CA ALA A 370 2.29 11.70 -20.38
C ALA A 370 2.73 10.41 -19.66
N ASP A 371 3.95 9.93 -19.93
CA ASP A 371 4.51 8.74 -19.29
C ASP A 371 4.96 9.04 -17.84
N LEU A 372 5.45 10.25 -17.56
CA LEU A 372 5.82 10.69 -16.21
C LEU A 372 4.63 10.72 -15.24
N LYS A 373 3.38 10.85 -15.76
CA LYS A 373 2.14 10.79 -14.97
C LYS A 373 1.79 9.38 -14.47
N LYS A 374 2.50 8.36 -14.95
CA LYS A 374 2.35 6.96 -14.51
C LYS A 374 3.36 6.62 -13.41
N ASP A 375 3.05 5.58 -12.65
CA ASP A 375 3.99 4.96 -11.73
C ASP A 375 5.26 4.49 -12.44
N GLU A 376 6.41 4.60 -11.78
CA GLU A 376 7.72 4.34 -12.38
C GLU A 376 7.86 2.93 -12.99
N ALA A 377 7.14 1.96 -12.43
CA ALA A 377 7.11 0.60 -12.95
C ALA A 377 6.47 0.48 -14.34
N ASP A 378 5.45 1.30 -14.63
CA ASP A 378 4.57 1.24 -15.80
C ASP A 378 4.98 2.20 -16.92
N ARG A 379 6.07 2.93 -16.73
CA ARG A 379 6.63 3.85 -17.72
C ARG A 379 7.22 3.08 -18.90
N THR A 380 6.77 3.41 -20.10
CA THR A 380 7.14 2.70 -21.35
C THR A 380 7.78 3.60 -22.41
N ASN A 381 7.90 4.90 -22.15
CA ASN A 381 8.59 5.80 -23.06
C ASN A 381 10.09 5.48 -23.10
N ASP A 382 10.73 5.64 -24.27
CA ASP A 382 12.15 5.36 -24.44
C ASP A 382 13.03 6.08 -23.42
N ALA A 383 12.76 7.35 -23.11
CA ALA A 383 13.49 8.11 -22.08
C ALA A 383 13.39 7.47 -20.70
N SER A 384 12.17 7.13 -20.28
CA SER A 384 11.90 6.45 -19.02
C SER A 384 12.57 5.08 -18.94
N ILE A 385 12.51 4.30 -20.03
CA ILE A 385 13.13 2.97 -20.10
C ILE A 385 14.64 3.08 -19.86
N ARG A 386 15.33 4.01 -20.51
CA ARG A 386 16.79 4.13 -20.36
C ARG A 386 17.18 4.61 -18.95
N ILE A 387 16.43 5.54 -18.36
CA ILE A 387 16.60 5.93 -16.94
C ILE A 387 16.46 4.69 -16.04
N LYS A 388 15.39 3.91 -16.24
CA LYS A 388 15.13 2.68 -15.47
C LYS A 388 16.25 1.65 -15.67
N THR A 389 16.77 1.50 -16.88
CA THR A 389 17.91 0.61 -17.18
C THR A 389 19.14 1.01 -16.36
N VAL A 390 19.54 2.29 -16.38
CA VAL A 390 20.72 2.74 -15.62
C VAL A 390 20.49 2.65 -14.10
N ASN A 391 19.29 2.99 -13.62
CA ASN A 391 18.92 2.78 -12.21
C ASN A 391 19.03 1.31 -11.82
N THR A 392 18.58 0.39 -12.69
CA THR A 392 18.68 -1.05 -12.46
C THR A 392 20.14 -1.49 -12.36
N TRP A 393 21.06 -0.94 -13.17
CA TRP A 393 22.49 -1.22 -13.03
C TRP A 393 23.01 -0.81 -11.67
N ILE A 394 22.69 0.41 -11.23
CA ILE A 394 23.10 0.95 -9.93
C ILE A 394 22.53 0.08 -8.80
N THR A 395 21.24 -0.28 -8.85
CA THR A 395 20.59 -1.13 -7.84
C THR A 395 21.22 -2.51 -7.79
N VAL A 396 21.38 -3.20 -8.93
CA VAL A 396 21.97 -4.55 -8.96
C VAL A 396 23.40 -4.55 -8.42
N LEU A 397 24.22 -3.56 -8.80
CA LEU A 397 25.58 -3.43 -8.29
C LEU A 397 25.60 -3.10 -6.79
N THR A 398 24.68 -2.23 -6.35
CA THR A 398 24.52 -1.91 -4.93
C THR A 398 24.16 -3.17 -4.17
N ASP A 399 23.06 -3.83 -4.49
CA ASP A 399 22.59 -5.06 -3.82
C ASP A 399 23.66 -6.16 -3.81
N TYR A 400 24.44 -6.28 -4.89
CA TYR A 400 25.57 -7.22 -4.97
C TYR A 400 26.68 -6.92 -3.95
N THR A 401 26.84 -5.66 -3.54
CA THR A 401 27.80 -5.26 -2.49
C THR A 401 27.22 -5.25 -1.06
N VAL A 402 25.90 -5.24 -0.86
CA VAL A 402 25.28 -4.92 0.45
C VAL A 402 24.40 -5.99 1.11
N ASP A 403 24.19 -7.19 0.57
CA ASP A 403 23.20 -8.16 1.09
C ASP A 403 22.83 -8.05 2.59
N GLU A 404 21.55 -7.74 2.85
CA GLU A 404 20.89 -7.31 4.12
C GLU A 404 21.64 -6.35 5.08
N ASN A 405 22.98 -6.19 5.11
CA ASN A 405 23.75 -5.39 6.10
C ASN A 405 25.22 -5.01 5.72
N GLY A 406 25.64 -4.98 4.45
CA GLY A 406 26.89 -4.29 4.00
C GLY A 406 28.24 -4.99 4.21
N VAL A 407 29.36 -4.30 3.90
CA VAL A 407 30.74 -4.84 3.98
C VAL A 407 31.05 -5.45 5.35
N ALA A 408 30.61 -4.80 6.43
CA ALA A 408 30.79 -5.30 7.81
C ALA A 408 30.04 -6.62 8.06
N TRP A 409 28.88 -6.82 7.41
CA TRP A 409 28.16 -8.09 7.48
C TRP A 409 28.86 -9.17 6.66
N ASN A 410 29.39 -8.84 5.48
CA ASN A 410 30.19 -9.78 4.69
C ASN A 410 31.48 -10.18 5.41
N GLU A 411 32.15 -9.27 6.13
CA GLU A 411 33.26 -9.61 7.03
C GLU A 411 32.83 -10.56 8.16
N ASN A 412 31.64 -10.37 8.74
CA ASN A 412 31.07 -11.25 9.75
C ASN A 412 30.73 -12.64 9.19
N GLN A 413 30.13 -12.70 8.00
CA GLN A 413 29.85 -13.98 7.34
C GLN A 413 31.12 -14.71 6.94
N LYS A 414 32.13 -14.01 6.43
CA LYS A 414 33.45 -14.59 6.16
C LYS A 414 34.01 -15.24 7.42
N ALA A 415 33.90 -14.59 8.59
CA ALA A 415 34.35 -15.18 9.85
C ALA A 415 33.60 -16.47 10.21
N LYS A 416 32.27 -16.50 10.08
CA LYS A 416 31.44 -17.71 10.29
C LYS A 416 31.77 -18.82 9.30
N LEU A 417 31.96 -18.48 8.02
CA LEU A 417 32.35 -19.42 6.98
C LEU A 417 33.76 -19.96 7.21
N ALA A 418 34.68 -19.13 7.71
CA ALA A 418 36.04 -19.54 8.08
C ALA A 418 36.03 -20.50 9.27
N GLU A 419 35.18 -20.29 10.28
CA GLU A 419 34.96 -21.26 11.36
C GLU A 419 34.42 -22.59 10.83
N LYS A 420 33.47 -22.54 9.88
CA LYS A 420 32.93 -23.73 9.21
C LYS A 420 33.99 -24.46 8.39
N ALA A 421 34.85 -23.72 7.68
CA ALA A 421 35.95 -24.25 6.90
C ALA A 421 37.05 -24.89 7.79
N ASP A 422 37.41 -24.25 8.91
CA ASP A 422 38.32 -24.82 9.92
C ASP A 422 37.76 -26.12 10.51
N LYS A 423 36.46 -26.13 10.85
CA LYS A 423 35.78 -27.35 11.33
C LYS A 423 35.79 -28.45 10.27
N ALA A 424 35.47 -28.12 9.02
CA ALA A 424 35.52 -29.08 7.92
C ALA A 424 36.94 -29.60 7.68
N GLY A 425 37.95 -28.72 7.72
CA GLY A 425 39.38 -29.06 7.66
C GLY A 425 39.78 -30.04 8.74
N LYS A 426 39.48 -29.77 10.00
CA LYS A 426 39.76 -30.68 11.14
C LYS A 426 39.06 -32.03 10.99
N THR A 427 37.81 -32.05 10.51
CA THR A 427 37.10 -33.33 10.27
C THR A 427 37.73 -34.12 9.13
N PHE A 428 38.23 -33.44 8.09
CA PHE A 428 38.98 -34.08 7.01
C PHE A 428 40.34 -34.60 7.48
N GLU A 429 41.13 -33.81 8.21
CA GLU A 429 42.42 -34.23 8.76
C GLU A 429 42.25 -35.48 9.66
N THR A 430 41.19 -35.49 10.48
CA THR A 430 40.85 -36.66 11.30
C THR A 430 40.52 -37.87 10.43
N ALA A 431 39.62 -37.74 9.44
CA ALA A 431 39.26 -38.83 8.54
C ALA A 431 40.44 -39.33 7.70
N TYR A 432 41.27 -38.41 7.22
CA TYR A 432 42.51 -38.67 6.49
C TYR A 432 43.50 -39.46 7.35
N SER A 433 43.68 -39.07 8.62
CA SER A 433 44.57 -39.77 9.54
C SER A 433 44.14 -41.23 9.75
N TYR A 434 42.83 -41.50 9.88
CA TYR A 434 42.32 -42.86 10.00
C TYR A 434 42.52 -43.67 8.74
N TRP A 435 42.34 -43.06 7.57
CA TRP A 435 42.65 -43.71 6.30
C TRP A 435 44.15 -44.00 6.13
N ASP A 436 45.03 -43.05 6.46
CA ASP A 436 46.48 -43.21 6.38
C ASP A 436 46.98 -44.35 7.29
N ILE A 437 46.42 -44.45 8.51
CA ILE A 437 46.71 -45.57 9.42
C ILE A 437 46.20 -46.90 8.86
N ALA A 438 44.99 -46.95 8.30
CA ALA A 438 44.44 -48.15 7.68
C ALA A 438 45.27 -48.61 6.46
N VAL A 439 45.74 -47.68 5.63
CA VAL A 439 46.61 -47.96 4.48
C VAL A 439 47.94 -48.56 4.95
N LYS A 440 48.60 -47.96 5.94
CA LYS A 440 49.84 -48.50 6.53
C LYS A 440 49.66 -49.89 7.12
N ALA A 441 48.53 -50.14 7.81
CA ALA A 441 48.21 -51.46 8.34
C ALA A 441 48.04 -52.51 7.23
N TYR A 442 47.43 -52.13 6.10
CA TYR A 442 47.25 -53.00 4.94
C TYR A 442 48.53 -53.23 4.14
N THR A 443 49.38 -52.22 3.94
CA THR A 443 50.58 -52.32 3.09
C THR A 443 51.80 -52.87 3.80
N ASP A 444 52.01 -52.50 5.07
CA ASP A 444 53.28 -52.74 5.77
C ASP A 444 53.14 -53.85 6.84
N GLY A 445 51.93 -54.34 7.11
CA GLY A 445 51.64 -55.32 8.16
C GLY A 445 51.93 -54.82 9.58
N THR A 446 52.21 -53.52 9.75
CA THR A 446 52.56 -52.92 11.03
C THR A 446 51.37 -52.87 11.97
N LYS A 447 51.55 -53.42 13.19
CA LYS A 447 50.59 -53.30 14.30
C LYS A 447 50.52 -51.83 14.75
N ALA A 448 49.59 -51.05 14.23
CA ALA A 448 49.29 -49.73 14.78
C ALA A 448 48.47 -49.89 16.07
N THR A 449 49.15 -50.07 17.22
CA THR A 449 48.48 -50.32 18.51
C THR A 449 47.47 -49.21 18.85
N PRO A 450 46.17 -49.51 19.02
CA PRO A 450 45.17 -48.52 19.37
C PRO A 450 45.37 -48.10 20.84
N THR A 451 46.04 -46.96 21.05
CA THR A 451 46.50 -46.51 22.37
C THR A 451 45.38 -46.08 23.30
N GLN A 452 44.34 -45.41 22.81
CA GLN A 452 43.26 -44.89 23.66
C GLN A 452 42.33 -46.00 24.22
N PRO A 453 41.80 -46.94 23.41
CA PRO A 453 40.94 -48.00 23.91
C PRO A 453 41.62 -48.94 24.91
N ILE A 454 42.93 -49.20 24.71
CA ILE A 454 43.75 -49.98 25.64
C ILE A 454 43.93 -49.23 26.97
N ALA A 455 44.14 -47.91 26.92
CA ALA A 455 44.25 -47.09 28.13
C ALA A 455 42.94 -47.07 28.94
N ASP A 456 41.80 -46.97 28.25
CA ASP A 456 40.48 -46.97 28.89
C ASP A 456 40.19 -48.32 29.58
N LEU A 457 40.51 -49.44 28.92
CA LEU A 457 40.38 -50.77 29.52
C LEU A 457 41.34 -50.95 30.72
N LYS A 458 42.59 -50.47 30.61
CA LYS A 458 43.59 -50.54 31.69
C LYS A 458 43.10 -49.85 32.95
N LYS A 459 42.47 -48.68 32.80
CA LYS A 459 41.93 -47.92 33.93
C LYS A 459 40.88 -48.73 34.70
N VAL A 460 39.95 -49.37 33.99
CA VAL A 460 38.89 -50.17 34.64
C VAL A 460 39.47 -51.44 35.29
N THR A 461 40.48 -52.06 34.67
CA THR A 461 41.22 -53.18 35.27
C THR A 461 41.93 -52.79 36.56
N ASP A 462 42.58 -51.63 36.59
CA ASP A 462 43.30 -51.13 37.77
C ASP A 462 42.34 -50.82 38.93
N ASP A 463 41.18 -50.22 38.63
CA ASP A 463 40.12 -49.98 39.60
C ASP A 463 39.60 -51.30 40.21
N TYR A 464 39.46 -52.35 39.40
CA TYR A 464 39.08 -53.70 39.86
C TYR A 464 40.16 -54.36 40.73
N ASN A 465 41.41 -54.40 40.28
CA ASN A 465 42.52 -55.03 41.02
C ASN A 465 42.73 -54.39 42.40
N LYS A 466 42.53 -53.07 42.48
CA LYS A 466 42.55 -52.33 43.74
C LYS A 466 41.43 -52.76 44.69
N ALA A 467 40.22 -52.96 44.17
CA ALA A 467 39.10 -53.47 44.96
C ALA A 467 39.36 -54.90 45.45
N TYR A 468 39.86 -55.79 44.59
CA TYR A 468 40.25 -57.15 44.95
C TYR A 468 41.31 -57.18 46.06
N THR A 469 42.37 -56.37 45.92
CA THR A 469 43.44 -56.27 46.93
C THR A 469 42.89 -55.89 48.30
N ALA A 470 41.94 -54.95 48.34
CA ALA A 470 41.27 -54.55 49.58
C ALA A 470 40.45 -55.70 50.19
N LEU A 471 39.77 -56.50 49.35
CA LEU A 471 39.03 -57.68 49.80
C LEU A 471 39.97 -58.75 50.36
N ASN A 472 41.03 -59.09 49.63
CA ASN A 472 41.99 -60.10 50.07
C ASN A 472 42.68 -59.71 51.39
N LYS A 473 42.96 -58.41 51.57
CA LYS A 473 43.44 -57.88 52.84
C LYS A 473 42.40 -58.04 53.95
N ALA A 474 41.14 -57.66 53.71
CA ALA A 474 40.07 -57.80 54.71
C ALA A 474 39.82 -59.26 55.13
N ILE A 475 39.94 -60.20 54.17
CA ILE A 475 39.91 -61.64 54.42
C ILE A 475 41.07 -62.08 55.32
N THR A 476 42.28 -61.61 55.02
CA THR A 476 43.47 -61.90 55.84
C THR A 476 43.31 -61.36 57.26
N ASP A 477 42.82 -60.12 57.40
CA ASP A 477 42.56 -59.49 58.70
C ASP A 477 41.47 -60.25 59.48
N TYR A 478 40.42 -60.75 58.81
CA TYR A 478 39.38 -61.59 59.41
C TYR A 478 39.94 -62.92 59.93
N ASN A 479 40.71 -63.64 59.12
CA ASN A 479 41.30 -64.93 59.52
C ASN A 479 42.26 -64.74 60.71
N ALA A 480 43.04 -63.66 60.71
CA ALA A 480 43.91 -63.31 61.84
C ALA A 480 43.11 -62.98 63.11
N ALA A 481 41.98 -62.26 62.99
CA ALA A 481 41.09 -61.98 64.11
C ALA A 481 40.46 -63.27 64.66
N TYR A 482 40.03 -64.18 63.78
CA TYR A 482 39.49 -65.49 64.14
C TYR A 482 40.53 -66.31 64.93
N ASP A 483 41.76 -66.37 64.46
CA ASP A 483 42.84 -67.08 65.15
C ASP A 483 43.16 -66.49 66.53
N LYS A 484 43.20 -65.15 66.61
CA LYS A 484 43.50 -64.43 67.84
C LYS A 484 42.46 -64.63 68.94
N VAL A 485 41.18 -64.75 68.57
CA VAL A 485 40.08 -64.79 69.55
C VAL A 485 39.47 -66.18 69.64
N TYR A 486 38.87 -66.67 68.55
CA TYR A 486 38.18 -67.95 68.55
C TYR A 486 39.15 -69.10 68.80
N LYS A 487 40.20 -69.20 67.97
CA LYS A 487 41.16 -70.32 68.06
C LYS A 487 41.94 -70.28 69.37
N ALA A 488 42.39 -69.10 69.81
CA ALA A 488 43.08 -68.96 71.10
C ALA A 488 42.21 -69.38 72.29
N ALA A 489 40.93 -68.98 72.32
CA ALA A 489 40.00 -69.39 73.38
C ALA A 489 39.70 -70.89 73.35
N TYR A 490 39.55 -71.45 72.15
CA TYR A 490 39.39 -72.89 71.93
C TYR A 490 40.59 -73.67 72.49
N ASP A 491 41.80 -73.32 72.05
CA ASP A 491 43.03 -74.01 72.44
C ASP A 491 43.30 -73.87 73.95
N LYS A 492 43.03 -72.70 74.53
CA LYS A 492 43.13 -72.47 75.97
C LYS A 492 42.20 -73.40 76.76
N LYS A 493 40.92 -73.51 76.35
CA LYS A 493 39.94 -74.37 77.02
C LYS A 493 40.30 -75.85 76.88
N ILE A 494 40.81 -76.27 75.72
CA ILE A 494 41.33 -77.64 75.54
C ILE A 494 42.50 -77.92 76.52
N SER A 495 43.41 -76.95 76.70
CA SER A 495 44.50 -77.09 77.67
C SER A 495 44.00 -77.19 79.11
N GLU A 496 43.03 -76.36 79.51
CA GLU A 496 42.42 -76.40 80.84
C GLU A 496 41.73 -77.75 81.12
N LEU A 497 40.96 -78.27 80.15
CA LEU A 497 40.30 -79.58 80.24
C LEU A 497 41.31 -80.72 80.28
N LYS A 498 42.40 -80.61 79.51
CA LYS A 498 43.51 -81.56 79.54
C LYS A 498 44.12 -81.63 80.93
N ASP A 499 44.48 -80.49 81.51
CA ASP A 499 45.11 -80.45 82.83
C ASP A 499 44.13 -80.93 83.92
N ALA A 500 42.87 -80.49 83.89
CA ALA A 500 41.86 -80.97 84.83
C ALA A 500 41.69 -82.49 84.78
N LYS A 501 41.58 -83.07 83.57
CA LYS A 501 41.43 -84.52 83.39
C LYS A 501 42.68 -85.29 83.77
N THR A 502 43.85 -84.77 83.42
CA THR A 502 45.14 -85.38 83.80
C THR A 502 45.25 -85.46 85.30
N LEU A 503 44.95 -84.37 86.02
CA LEU A 503 44.99 -84.37 87.48
C LEU A 503 43.98 -85.35 88.08
N GLU A 504 42.75 -85.38 87.57
CA GLU A 504 41.71 -86.33 88.02
C GLU A 504 42.19 -87.78 87.94
N LEU A 505 42.70 -88.20 86.77
CA LEU A 505 43.16 -89.56 86.53
C LEU A 505 44.44 -89.90 87.33
N TYR A 506 45.33 -88.93 87.49
CA TYR A 506 46.57 -89.13 88.25
C TYR A 506 46.29 -89.33 89.73
N VAL A 507 45.44 -88.48 90.34
CA VAL A 507 45.05 -88.62 91.74
C VAL A 507 44.31 -89.94 91.97
N ALA A 508 43.43 -90.34 91.05
CA ALA A 508 42.75 -91.63 91.13
C ALA A 508 43.73 -92.81 91.17
N ALA A 509 44.82 -92.77 90.40
CA ALA A 509 45.77 -93.88 90.27
C ALA A 509 46.51 -94.24 91.58
N PHE A 510 46.76 -93.27 92.47
CA PHE A 510 47.41 -93.53 93.78
C PHE A 510 46.49 -93.39 94.99
N SER A 511 45.22 -92.99 94.82
CA SER A 511 44.30 -92.66 95.93
C SER A 511 44.03 -93.81 96.90
N SER A 512 44.20 -95.07 96.48
CA SER A 512 44.05 -96.25 97.34
C SER A 512 45.29 -96.55 98.18
N ASP A 513 46.44 -95.94 97.87
CA ASP A 513 47.68 -96.05 98.64
C ASP A 513 47.75 -94.91 99.66
N ALA A 514 47.51 -95.24 100.94
CA ALA A 514 47.44 -94.27 102.03
C ALA A 514 48.73 -93.45 102.19
N ASN A 515 49.90 -94.03 101.91
CA ASN A 515 51.19 -93.33 102.07
C ASN A 515 51.40 -92.31 100.94
N ARG A 516 51.10 -92.70 99.69
CA ARG A 516 51.18 -91.80 98.53
C ARG A 516 50.17 -90.67 98.64
N LEU A 517 48.94 -90.98 99.06
CA LEU A 517 47.90 -89.97 99.28
C LEU A 517 48.26 -88.99 100.42
N GLN A 518 48.84 -89.48 101.52
CA GLN A 518 49.33 -88.62 102.59
C GLN A 518 50.44 -87.68 102.10
N THR A 519 51.35 -88.17 101.24
CA THR A 519 52.41 -87.36 100.63
C THR A 519 51.83 -86.23 99.76
N TYR A 520 50.83 -86.55 98.93
CA TYR A 520 50.11 -85.55 98.12
C TYR A 520 49.41 -84.51 98.99
N ASN A 521 48.61 -84.94 99.98
CA ASN A 521 47.83 -84.04 100.84
C ASN A 521 48.69 -83.21 101.79
N THR A 522 49.90 -83.67 102.14
CA THR A 522 50.86 -82.88 102.91
C THR A 522 51.41 -81.73 102.07
N LYS A 523 51.68 -81.96 100.77
CA LYS A 523 52.14 -80.91 99.86
C LYS A 523 51.01 -79.97 99.44
N PHE A 524 49.81 -80.50 99.24
CA PHE A 524 48.62 -79.77 98.81
C PHE A 524 47.44 -80.00 99.76
N PRO A 525 47.50 -79.47 100.99
CA PRO A 525 46.39 -79.60 101.94
C PRO A 525 45.17 -78.79 101.49
N THR A 526 44.00 -79.20 101.99
CA THR A 526 42.72 -78.54 101.67
C THR A 526 42.80 -77.03 101.98
N GLY A 527 42.59 -76.19 100.97
CA GLY A 527 42.65 -74.73 101.08
C GLY A 527 43.90 -74.05 100.49
N VAL A 528 44.90 -74.82 100.03
CA VAL A 528 46.07 -74.27 99.33
C VAL A 528 45.75 -74.01 97.85
N GLU A 529 45.95 -72.77 97.40
CA GLU A 529 45.93 -72.42 95.98
C GLU A 529 47.18 -72.97 95.29
N ALA A 530 46.98 -73.95 94.40
CA ALA A 530 47.98 -74.50 93.48
C ALA A 530 47.27 -74.90 92.19
N THR A 531 47.84 -74.56 91.05
CA THR A 531 47.28 -74.85 89.72
C THR A 531 47.25 -76.35 89.44
N ASN A 532 46.38 -76.78 88.52
CA ASN A 532 46.35 -78.18 88.09
C ASN A 532 47.71 -78.61 87.52
N ALA A 533 48.38 -77.75 86.75
CA ALA A 533 49.71 -78.01 86.20
C ALA A 533 50.76 -78.25 87.30
N GLU A 534 50.79 -77.43 88.36
CA GLU A 534 51.73 -77.61 89.49
C GLU A 534 51.47 -78.92 90.25
N ARG A 535 50.20 -79.28 90.45
CA ARG A 535 49.81 -80.54 91.10
C ARG A 535 50.22 -81.74 90.25
N ILE A 536 49.97 -81.70 88.95
CA ILE A 536 50.39 -82.75 87.99
C ILE A 536 51.91 -82.90 88.01
N ALA A 537 52.66 -81.80 87.96
CA ALA A 537 54.12 -81.84 87.97
C ALA A 537 54.66 -82.50 89.24
N PHE A 538 54.10 -82.19 90.41
CA PHE A 538 54.49 -82.84 91.66
C PHE A 538 54.15 -84.34 91.67
N ILE A 539 52.97 -84.73 91.18
CA ILE A 539 52.59 -86.14 91.10
C ILE A 539 53.56 -86.92 90.22
N LYS A 540 53.94 -86.40 89.05
CA LYS A 540 54.94 -87.04 88.17
C LYS A 540 56.30 -87.18 88.82
N LEU A 541 56.71 -86.17 89.59
CA LEU A 541 58.06 -86.11 90.12
C LEU A 541 58.24 -86.91 91.42
N GLN A 542 57.19 -87.03 92.23
CA GLN A 542 57.32 -87.53 93.61
C GLN A 542 56.35 -88.66 93.98
N ILE A 543 55.32 -88.94 93.18
CA ILE A 543 54.25 -89.88 93.58
C ILE A 543 54.12 -91.06 92.63
N LEU A 544 53.81 -90.79 91.36
CA LEU A 544 53.59 -91.85 90.36
C LEU A 544 54.90 -92.23 89.69
N ALA A 545 55.09 -93.53 89.45
CA ALA A 545 56.15 -94.01 88.59
C ALA A 545 55.85 -93.67 87.13
N GLN A 546 56.91 -93.64 86.30
CA GLN A 546 56.79 -93.27 84.89
C GLN A 546 55.74 -94.05 84.11
N ALA A 547 55.75 -95.38 84.22
CA ALA A 547 54.78 -96.22 83.54
C ALA A 547 53.33 -95.96 84.00
N GLU A 548 53.12 -95.53 85.24
CA GLU A 548 51.79 -95.27 85.80
C GLU A 548 51.21 -93.97 85.23
N TYR A 549 51.99 -92.88 85.19
CA TYR A 549 51.49 -91.61 84.64
C TYR A 549 51.36 -91.65 83.11
N GLU A 550 52.24 -92.37 82.40
CA GLU A 550 52.15 -92.55 80.93
C GLU A 550 50.90 -93.34 80.52
N ALA A 551 50.47 -94.31 81.33
CA ALA A 551 49.22 -95.03 81.10
C ALA A 551 48.00 -94.10 81.20
N GLN A 552 47.98 -93.20 82.19
CA GLN A 552 46.91 -92.23 82.35
C GLN A 552 46.94 -91.16 81.25
N ASP A 553 48.12 -90.71 80.80
CA ASP A 553 48.25 -89.76 79.68
C ASP A 553 47.57 -90.27 78.40
N LYS A 554 47.60 -91.59 78.13
CA LYS A 554 46.89 -92.20 76.99
C LYS A 554 45.36 -92.09 77.13
N GLU A 555 44.82 -92.22 78.33
CA GLU A 555 43.38 -92.07 78.59
C GLU A 555 42.95 -90.59 78.51
N VAL A 556 43.80 -89.64 78.92
CA VAL A 556 43.58 -88.21 78.69
C VAL A 556 43.47 -87.91 77.19
N VAL A 557 44.35 -88.49 76.36
CA VAL A 557 44.28 -88.30 74.91
C VAL A 557 42.95 -88.81 74.33
N LYS A 558 42.43 -89.96 74.80
CA LYS A 558 41.10 -90.45 74.39
C LYS A 558 39.98 -89.51 74.83
N TYR A 559 40.04 -89.01 76.06
CA TYR A 559 39.05 -88.04 76.58
C TYR A 559 39.02 -86.75 75.75
N LEU A 560 40.19 -86.19 75.43
CA LEU A 560 40.29 -84.98 74.61
C LEU A 560 39.76 -85.17 73.18
N ALA A 561 39.71 -86.41 72.68
CA ALA A 561 39.16 -86.71 71.38
C ALA A 561 37.62 -86.78 71.35
N THR A 562 36.95 -86.81 72.51
CA THR A 562 35.49 -86.91 72.61
C THR A 562 34.79 -85.63 72.13
N ASP A 563 33.60 -85.79 71.54
CA ASP A 563 32.82 -84.65 71.04
C ASP A 563 32.38 -83.73 72.17
N ALA A 564 32.10 -84.26 73.37
CA ALA A 564 31.78 -83.45 74.54
C ALA A 564 32.86 -82.42 74.88
N VAL A 565 34.14 -82.81 74.82
CA VAL A 565 35.27 -81.89 75.05
C VAL A 565 35.38 -80.86 73.93
N LYS A 566 35.25 -81.30 72.67
CA LYS A 566 35.30 -80.40 71.52
C LYS A 566 34.17 -79.39 71.54
N ASP A 567 32.96 -79.80 71.90
CA ASP A 567 31.78 -78.94 71.94
C ASP A 567 31.82 -77.96 73.11
N GLU A 568 32.35 -78.37 74.26
CA GLU A 568 32.62 -77.43 75.36
C GLU A 568 33.64 -76.36 74.96
N ALA A 569 34.74 -76.76 74.31
CA ALA A 569 35.74 -75.82 73.81
C ALA A 569 35.17 -74.91 72.69
N LYS A 570 34.36 -75.44 71.77
CA LYS A 570 33.65 -74.64 70.75
C LYS A 570 32.70 -73.63 71.38
N ASN A 571 31.95 -74.02 72.41
CA ASN A 571 31.02 -73.11 73.09
C ASN A 571 31.77 -71.94 73.75
N VAL A 572 32.90 -72.20 74.41
CA VAL A 572 33.75 -71.15 74.98
C VAL A 572 34.32 -70.24 73.88
N ALA A 573 34.86 -70.83 72.82
CA ALA A 573 35.41 -70.08 71.69
C ALA A 573 34.35 -69.22 70.98
N SER A 574 33.15 -69.76 70.78
CA SER A 574 32.02 -69.05 70.16
C SER A 574 31.53 -67.90 71.03
N ASN A 575 31.46 -68.10 72.34
CA ASN A 575 31.09 -67.05 73.29
C ASN A 575 32.15 -65.95 73.39
N ALA A 576 33.42 -66.27 73.15
CA ALA A 576 34.48 -65.27 73.05
C ALA A 576 34.44 -64.51 71.71
N TRP A 577 34.22 -65.22 70.60
CA TRP A 577 34.27 -64.66 69.24
C TRP A 577 33.05 -63.80 68.90
N THR A 578 31.85 -64.30 69.18
CA THR A 578 30.59 -63.69 68.73
C THR A 578 30.42 -62.23 69.18
N PRO A 579 30.69 -61.86 70.45
CA PRO A 579 30.61 -60.47 70.91
C PRO A 579 31.96 -59.72 70.80
N SER A 580 33.00 -60.30 70.19
CA SER A 580 34.32 -59.66 70.15
C SER A 580 34.36 -58.44 69.24
N LYS A 581 35.07 -57.41 69.68
CA LYS A 581 35.32 -56.21 68.89
C LYS A 581 36.13 -56.54 67.63
N GLU A 582 37.07 -57.48 67.73
CA GLU A 582 37.85 -57.97 66.61
C GLU A 582 36.98 -58.56 65.49
N LYS A 583 35.96 -59.34 65.82
CA LYS A 583 35.00 -59.86 64.83
C LYS A 583 34.18 -58.74 64.21
N GLU A 584 33.65 -57.82 65.02
CA GLU A 584 32.85 -56.69 64.52
C GLU A 584 33.65 -55.81 63.54
N GLU A 585 34.89 -55.46 63.89
CA GLU A 585 35.78 -54.67 63.04
C GLU A 585 36.15 -55.43 61.75
N ALA A 586 36.44 -56.73 61.84
CA ALA A 586 36.74 -57.56 60.68
C ALA A 586 35.54 -57.75 59.74
N ASP A 587 34.34 -58.04 60.26
CA ASP A 587 33.11 -58.17 59.49
C ASP A 587 32.77 -56.86 58.76
N LYS A 588 32.94 -55.72 59.44
CA LYS A 588 32.71 -54.39 58.84
C LYS A 588 33.70 -54.10 57.72
N ALA A 589 34.98 -54.41 57.91
CA ALA A 589 36.00 -54.26 56.89
C ALA A 589 35.73 -55.16 55.68
N LEU A 590 35.34 -56.42 55.93
CA LEU A 590 35.00 -57.40 54.90
C LEU A 590 33.77 -56.98 54.09
N ALA A 591 32.70 -56.52 54.73
CA ALA A 591 31.50 -56.01 54.06
C ALA A 591 31.81 -54.79 53.18
N ALA A 592 32.61 -53.85 53.68
CA ALA A 592 33.02 -52.67 52.92
C ALA A 592 33.90 -53.01 51.71
N ALA A 593 34.83 -53.95 51.86
CA ALA A 593 35.69 -54.40 50.76
C ALA A 593 34.89 -55.20 49.72
N ASN A 594 33.97 -56.07 50.16
CA ASN A 594 33.07 -56.83 49.30
C ASN A 594 32.17 -55.92 48.43
N ALA A 595 31.65 -54.83 49.01
CA ALA A 595 30.86 -53.85 48.26
C ALA A 595 31.68 -53.15 47.15
N LYS A 596 32.96 -52.84 47.41
CA LYS A 596 33.84 -52.24 46.40
C LYS A 596 34.11 -53.20 45.23
N VAL A 597 34.35 -54.48 45.53
CA VAL A 597 34.52 -55.52 44.49
C VAL A 597 33.25 -55.65 43.66
N LYS A 598 32.07 -55.65 44.30
CA LYS A 598 30.77 -55.68 43.61
C LYS A 598 30.63 -54.55 42.57
N THR A 599 30.93 -53.31 42.97
CA THR A 599 30.86 -52.15 42.07
C THR A 599 31.88 -52.24 40.93
N ALA A 600 33.09 -52.71 41.22
CA ALA A 600 34.12 -52.84 40.20
C ALA A 600 33.76 -53.91 39.16
N ILE A 601 33.16 -55.04 39.56
CA ILE A 601 32.73 -56.13 38.66
C ILE A 601 31.72 -55.66 37.62
N VAL A 602 30.71 -54.88 38.04
CA VAL A 602 29.68 -54.31 37.15
C VAL A 602 30.29 -53.43 36.04
N THR A 603 31.50 -52.89 36.25
CA THR A 603 32.17 -52.02 35.27
C THR A 603 33.16 -52.79 34.39
N ILE A 604 33.99 -53.66 34.98
CA ILE A 604 35.04 -54.38 34.25
C ILE A 604 34.48 -55.45 33.30
N GLN A 605 33.39 -56.14 33.66
CA GLN A 605 32.85 -57.23 32.86
C GLN A 605 32.24 -56.73 31.52
N PRO A 606 31.43 -55.66 31.47
CA PRO A 606 31.02 -55.05 30.21
C PRO A 606 32.21 -54.52 29.40
N ALA A 607 33.20 -53.90 30.05
CA ALA A 607 34.38 -53.34 29.36
C ALA A 607 35.21 -54.44 28.65
N ILE A 608 35.45 -55.57 29.33
CA ILE A 608 36.12 -56.74 28.74
C ILE A 608 35.28 -57.33 27.60
N THR A 609 33.96 -57.43 27.78
CA THR A 609 33.05 -57.94 26.74
C THR A 609 33.08 -57.05 25.51
N SER A 610 32.86 -55.74 25.65
CA SER A 610 32.90 -54.79 24.54
C SER A 610 34.24 -54.75 23.82
N PHE A 611 35.36 -54.92 24.53
CA PHE A 611 36.68 -55.03 23.91
C PHE A 611 36.82 -56.31 23.06
N LYS A 612 36.16 -57.41 23.46
CA LYS A 612 36.20 -58.72 22.76
C LYS A 612 35.18 -58.86 21.61
N THR A 613 33.98 -58.29 21.70
CA THR A 613 32.81 -58.72 20.88
C THR A 613 32.50 -57.92 19.60
N LEU A 614 33.49 -57.35 18.90
CA LEU A 614 33.23 -56.80 17.56
C LEU A 614 34.05 -57.55 16.50
N ASN A 615 33.44 -58.63 16.00
CA ASN A 615 33.93 -59.32 14.81
C ASN A 615 33.36 -58.61 13.56
N TYR A 616 34.23 -58.09 12.70
CA TYR A 616 33.84 -57.38 11.48
C TYR A 616 33.03 -58.28 10.54
N GLU A 617 33.40 -59.57 10.46
CA GLU A 617 32.81 -60.56 9.56
C GLU A 617 31.29 -60.73 9.72
N THR A 618 30.76 -60.45 10.92
CA THR A 618 29.32 -60.61 11.22
C THR A 618 28.54 -59.30 11.24
N THR A 619 29.20 -58.14 11.38
CA THR A 619 28.51 -56.86 11.60
C THR A 619 28.77 -55.80 10.53
N GLY A 620 29.79 -55.98 9.68
CA GLY A 620 30.18 -55.00 8.66
C GLY A 620 30.62 -53.65 9.23
N LYS A 621 30.95 -53.58 10.53
CA LYS A 621 31.34 -52.36 11.24
C LYS A 621 32.69 -52.56 11.93
N LEU A 622 33.59 -51.60 11.78
CA LEU A 622 34.89 -51.58 12.48
C LEU A 622 34.68 -51.32 13.99
N SER A 623 35.45 -52.01 14.83
CA SER A 623 35.43 -51.86 16.30
C SER A 623 36.28 -50.69 16.77
N ILE A 624 35.95 -50.14 17.96
CA ILE A 624 36.81 -49.22 18.71
C ILE A 624 38.14 -49.89 19.09
N ALA A 625 38.16 -51.22 19.31
CA ALA A 625 39.37 -51.96 19.71
C ALA A 625 40.30 -52.30 18.54
N THR A 626 39.81 -52.29 17.30
CA THR A 626 40.57 -52.67 16.10
C THR A 626 40.26 -51.79 14.88
N PRO A 627 40.33 -50.46 15.01
CA PRO A 627 39.86 -49.53 13.97
C PRO A 627 40.70 -49.56 12.69
N TYR A 628 41.86 -50.22 12.72
CA TYR A 628 42.88 -50.17 11.66
C TYR A 628 43.20 -51.55 11.08
N GLY A 629 42.22 -52.46 11.02
CA GLY A 629 42.41 -53.75 10.35
C GLY A 629 42.93 -54.88 11.23
N GLN A 630 42.71 -54.79 12.54
CA GLN A 630 43.23 -55.75 13.51
C GLN A 630 42.14 -56.72 14.02
N GLU A 631 42.57 -57.84 14.62
CA GLU A 631 41.73 -58.71 15.45
C GLU A 631 42.41 -59.00 16.79
N VAL A 632 41.62 -59.21 17.84
CA VAL A 632 42.10 -59.60 19.17
C VAL A 632 42.57 -61.06 19.13
N VAL A 633 43.79 -61.32 19.58
CA VAL A 633 44.45 -62.64 19.44
C VAL A 633 43.87 -63.69 20.39
N ASN A 634 43.52 -63.31 21.62
CA ASN A 634 43.19 -64.23 22.72
C ASN A 634 41.76 -64.03 23.26
N ALA A 635 40.74 -64.23 22.43
CA ALA A 635 39.34 -64.02 22.83
C ALA A 635 38.87 -64.93 23.99
N ASP A 636 39.39 -66.17 24.07
CA ASP A 636 38.91 -67.24 24.96
C ASP A 636 39.72 -67.43 26.27
N PHE A 637 40.56 -66.48 26.66
CA PHE A 637 41.45 -66.63 27.81
C PHE A 637 40.73 -66.55 29.19
N ASP A 638 41.25 -67.27 30.20
CA ASP A 638 40.62 -67.68 31.48
C ASP A 638 40.31 -66.54 32.48
N THR A 639 39.46 -65.61 32.07
CA THR A 639 38.82 -64.62 32.96
C THR A 639 37.55 -65.16 33.63
N LYS A 640 37.27 -66.47 33.54
CA LYS A 640 35.99 -67.07 34.00
C LYS A 640 35.64 -66.72 35.44
N LYS A 641 36.65 -66.64 36.32
CA LYS A 641 36.48 -66.26 37.74
C LYS A 641 35.94 -64.84 37.96
N ILE A 642 36.03 -63.97 36.95
CA ILE A 642 35.52 -62.59 36.98
C ILE A 642 34.29 -62.46 36.07
N THR A 643 34.29 -63.10 34.89
CA THR A 643 33.27 -62.90 33.84
C THR A 643 32.00 -63.71 33.99
N ASP A 644 31.97 -64.74 34.84
CA ASP A 644 30.74 -65.52 35.14
C ASP A 644 29.91 -64.89 36.27
N ASN A 645 30.37 -63.78 36.84
CA ASN A 645 29.70 -63.07 37.94
C ASN A 645 29.20 -61.70 37.44
N ASP A 646 27.88 -61.55 37.31
CA ASP A 646 27.20 -60.31 36.89
C ASP A 646 27.13 -59.24 37.99
N GLY A 647 27.86 -59.45 39.09
CA GLY A 647 27.75 -58.62 40.29
C GLY A 647 26.50 -58.93 41.13
N SER A 648 25.73 -59.98 40.83
CA SER A 648 24.56 -60.37 41.62
C SER A 648 24.91 -61.15 42.89
N ALA A 649 26.12 -61.72 42.97
CA ALA A 649 26.58 -62.48 44.12
C ALA A 649 26.46 -61.67 45.43
N SER A 650 26.00 -62.34 46.50
CA SER A 650 25.87 -61.73 47.83
C SER A 650 27.24 -61.45 48.45
N THR A 651 28.20 -62.37 48.29
CA THR A 651 29.59 -62.24 48.73
C THR A 651 30.56 -62.74 47.67
N PHE A 652 31.77 -62.16 47.65
CA PHE A 652 32.89 -62.54 46.78
C PHE A 652 33.99 -63.27 47.57
N TYR A 653 33.59 -63.93 48.65
CA TYR A 653 34.39 -64.78 49.51
C TYR A 653 33.53 -65.94 50.03
N GLU A 654 34.18 -67.05 50.37
CA GLU A 654 33.56 -68.27 50.88
C GLU A 654 34.35 -68.82 52.08
N ALA A 655 33.74 -69.74 52.83
CA ALA A 655 34.43 -70.45 53.91
C ALA A 655 35.58 -71.29 53.35
N GLU A 656 36.72 -71.28 54.04
CA GLU A 656 37.85 -72.13 53.71
C GLU A 656 37.66 -73.52 54.32
N GLU A 657 37.60 -74.53 53.46
CA GLU A 657 37.55 -75.93 53.83
C GLU A 657 38.89 -76.60 53.53
N LYS A 658 39.38 -77.40 54.48
CA LYS A 658 40.56 -78.25 54.30
C LYS A 658 40.14 -79.70 54.55
N ASP A 659 40.33 -80.55 53.55
CA ASP A 659 39.91 -81.96 53.57
C ASP A 659 38.41 -82.13 53.91
N ASN A 660 37.53 -81.30 53.33
CA ASN A 660 36.08 -81.24 53.61
C ASN A 660 35.71 -80.87 55.06
N VAL A 661 36.64 -80.29 55.82
CA VAL A 661 36.40 -79.82 57.19
C VAL A 661 36.48 -78.29 57.23
N PRO A 662 35.44 -77.61 57.76
CA PRO A 662 35.48 -76.16 57.97
C PRO A 662 36.64 -75.76 58.89
N THR A 663 37.52 -74.88 58.40
CA THR A 663 38.67 -74.39 59.18
C THR A 663 38.31 -73.21 60.08
N GLY A 664 37.21 -72.53 59.76
CA GLY A 664 36.82 -71.25 60.38
C GLY A 664 37.41 -70.03 59.68
N HIS A 665 38.37 -70.21 58.76
CA HIS A 665 38.87 -69.17 57.88
C HIS A 665 37.96 -68.97 56.67
N ILE A 666 38.15 -67.87 55.96
CA ILE A 666 37.49 -67.53 54.69
C ILE A 666 38.52 -67.24 53.60
N LYS A 667 38.13 -67.36 52.33
CA LYS A 667 38.97 -67.11 51.14
C LYS A 667 38.18 -66.41 50.01
N ALA A 668 38.85 -65.71 49.11
CA ALA A 668 38.21 -65.03 47.97
C ALA A 668 37.82 -66.03 46.86
N ILE A 669 36.70 -65.78 46.17
CA ILE A 669 36.28 -66.57 44.98
C ILE A 669 36.61 -65.88 43.64
N VAL A 670 37.09 -64.64 43.71
CA VAL A 670 37.59 -63.84 42.59
C VAL A 670 39.11 -63.66 42.69
N SER A 671 39.76 -63.21 41.62
CA SER A 671 41.22 -62.94 41.58
C SER A 671 41.53 -61.64 40.84
N ASP A 672 42.70 -61.06 41.07
CA ASP A 672 43.22 -59.96 40.27
C ASP A 672 43.49 -60.37 38.81
N ILE A 673 43.57 -59.36 37.95
CA ILE A 673 44.04 -59.47 36.56
C ILE A 673 45.49 -59.00 36.54
N ALA A 674 46.44 -59.94 36.47
CA ALA A 674 47.86 -59.60 36.43
C ALA A 674 48.23 -58.82 35.16
N ASP A 675 49.33 -58.05 35.21
CA ASP A 675 49.76 -57.20 34.09
C ASP A 675 50.10 -58.01 32.82
N ASP A 676 50.68 -59.21 32.97
CA ASP A 676 50.94 -60.12 31.86
C ASP A 676 49.64 -60.66 31.25
N GLU A 677 48.59 -60.83 32.07
CA GLU A 677 47.26 -61.23 31.61
C GLU A 677 46.52 -60.07 30.92
N PHE A 678 46.68 -58.84 31.40
CA PHE A 678 46.19 -57.65 30.71
C PHE A 678 46.86 -57.46 29.34
N ALA A 679 48.17 -57.73 29.26
CA ALA A 679 48.91 -57.67 27.99
C ALA A 679 48.40 -58.71 26.97
N LYS A 680 48.07 -59.93 27.40
CA LYS A 680 47.46 -60.96 26.54
C LYS A 680 46.04 -60.58 26.09
N LEU A 681 45.25 -59.95 26.97
CA LEU A 681 43.88 -59.48 26.67
C LEU A 681 43.86 -58.40 25.59
N THR A 682 44.89 -57.57 25.54
CA THR A 682 45.01 -56.42 24.61
C THR A 682 45.86 -56.73 23.37
N GLU A 683 46.32 -57.97 23.24
CA GLU A 683 47.11 -58.39 22.09
C GLU A 683 46.25 -58.41 20.81
N THR A 684 46.72 -57.70 19.80
CA THR A 684 46.10 -57.65 18.48
C THR A 684 47.07 -58.12 17.39
N LYS A 685 46.53 -58.63 16.29
CA LYS A 685 47.26 -58.91 15.05
C LYS A 685 46.51 -58.35 13.85
N VAL A 686 47.24 -58.01 12.79
CA VAL A 686 46.64 -57.51 11.55
C VAL A 686 45.96 -58.68 10.82
N SER A 687 44.73 -58.47 10.37
CA SER A 687 43.98 -59.40 9.52
C SER A 687 43.83 -58.77 8.15
N GLU A 688 44.34 -59.41 7.10
CA GLU A 688 44.40 -58.85 5.74
C GLU A 688 43.01 -58.43 5.23
N ASN A 689 41.98 -59.24 5.45
CA ASN A 689 40.60 -58.95 5.04
C ASN A 689 39.98 -57.77 5.80
N ILE A 690 40.28 -57.63 7.09
CA ILE A 690 39.78 -56.53 7.92
C ILE A 690 40.53 -55.24 7.56
N ALA A 691 41.85 -55.31 7.33
CA ALA A 691 42.66 -54.17 6.90
C ALA A 691 42.23 -53.63 5.53
N LYS A 692 42.02 -54.51 4.56
CA LYS A 692 41.50 -54.15 3.23
C LYS A 692 40.16 -53.40 3.31
N THR A 693 39.26 -53.88 4.16
CA THR A 693 37.96 -53.27 4.31
C THR A 693 38.01 -51.96 5.10
N ALA A 694 38.90 -51.88 6.09
CA ALA A 694 39.19 -50.64 6.82
C ALA A 694 39.70 -49.54 5.88
N VAL A 695 40.61 -49.86 4.95
CA VAL A 695 41.08 -48.92 3.92
C VAL A 695 39.93 -48.41 3.07
N THR A 696 39.04 -49.29 2.61
CA THR A 696 37.88 -48.89 1.79
C THR A 696 36.92 -47.98 2.57
N ALA A 697 36.55 -48.37 3.79
CA ALA A 697 35.59 -47.63 4.61
C ALA A 697 36.13 -46.24 5.00
N THR A 698 37.38 -46.18 5.49
CA THR A 698 38.02 -44.90 5.86
C THR A 698 38.29 -44.03 4.63
N SER A 699 38.62 -44.61 3.48
CA SER A 699 38.76 -43.90 2.20
C SER A 699 37.45 -43.26 1.78
N ASN A 700 36.33 -43.98 1.83
CA ASN A 700 35.03 -43.42 1.44
C ASN A 700 34.61 -42.25 2.35
N VAL A 701 34.92 -42.33 3.65
CA VAL A 701 34.68 -41.21 4.59
C VAL A 701 35.57 -40.02 4.25
N ALA A 702 36.88 -40.23 4.03
CA ALA A 702 37.82 -39.15 3.78
C ALA A 702 37.61 -38.48 2.42
N PHE A 703 37.35 -39.26 1.37
CA PHE A 703 37.46 -38.83 -0.03
C PHE A 703 36.23 -39.14 -0.90
N GLY A 704 35.20 -39.78 -0.35
CA GLY A 704 33.99 -40.15 -1.08
C GLY A 704 34.19 -41.28 -2.10
N GLU A 705 33.09 -41.66 -2.74
CA GLU A 705 33.04 -42.82 -3.65
C GLU A 705 33.22 -42.45 -5.13
N THR A 706 33.13 -41.16 -5.45
CA THR A 706 33.11 -40.65 -6.84
C THR A 706 34.42 -40.92 -7.58
N ILE A 707 35.56 -40.53 -6.98
CA ILE A 707 36.88 -40.73 -7.62
C ILE A 707 37.44 -42.08 -7.18
N LYS A 708 37.53 -43.01 -8.13
CA LYS A 708 38.17 -44.32 -7.95
C LYS A 708 39.59 -44.27 -8.51
N THR A 709 40.61 -44.33 -7.67
CA THR A 709 41.99 -44.55 -8.13
C THR A 709 42.16 -46.03 -8.47
N THR A 710 42.56 -46.35 -9.70
CA THR A 710 42.58 -47.68 -10.39
C THR A 710 42.79 -48.95 -9.55
N GLY A 711 42.03 -50.02 -9.88
CA GLY A 711 42.44 -51.42 -9.60
C GLY A 711 41.40 -52.53 -9.36
N ASN A 712 40.21 -52.54 -10.00
CA ASN A 712 39.18 -53.60 -9.90
C ASN A 712 38.38 -53.65 -8.56
N ILE A 713 37.22 -54.32 -8.61
CA ILE A 713 36.02 -54.37 -7.72
C ILE A 713 36.14 -54.26 -6.19
N ASN A 714 37.34 -54.17 -5.60
CA ASN A 714 37.56 -53.90 -4.17
C ASN A 714 38.46 -52.66 -4.03
N ASN A 715 37.86 -51.51 -3.69
CA ASN A 715 38.45 -50.17 -3.79
C ASN A 715 39.46 -49.88 -2.66
N ASP A 716 40.62 -50.53 -2.69
CA ASP A 716 41.65 -50.43 -1.65
C ASP A 716 42.41 -49.09 -1.66
N ARG A 717 41.86 -47.99 -2.19
CA ARG A 717 42.51 -46.67 -2.41
C ARG A 717 43.73 -46.42 -1.51
N LEU A 718 44.93 -46.77 -2.02
CA LEU A 718 46.21 -46.71 -1.30
C LEU A 718 46.95 -45.37 -1.49
N LYS A 719 46.39 -44.50 -2.34
CA LYS A 719 46.88 -43.15 -2.57
C LYS A 719 45.75 -42.15 -2.28
N PRO A 720 46.05 -40.99 -1.72
CA PRO A 720 45.01 -40.04 -1.35
C PRO A 720 44.41 -39.39 -2.60
N VAL A 721 43.13 -39.00 -2.51
CA VAL A 721 42.55 -38.07 -3.49
C VAL A 721 43.01 -36.66 -3.13
N THR A 722 43.51 -35.91 -4.11
CA THR A 722 43.93 -34.52 -3.93
C THR A 722 42.81 -33.54 -4.31
N VAL A 723 42.93 -32.29 -3.87
CA VAL A 723 42.01 -31.21 -4.28
C VAL A 723 41.99 -31.06 -5.81
N ASP A 724 43.15 -31.11 -6.46
CA ASP A 724 43.26 -30.99 -7.92
C ASP A 724 42.51 -32.11 -8.63
N MET A 725 42.62 -33.36 -8.14
CA MET A 725 41.87 -34.49 -8.69
C MET A 725 40.36 -34.30 -8.59
N VAL A 726 39.87 -33.72 -7.49
CA VAL A 726 38.44 -33.37 -7.32
C VAL A 726 38.02 -32.30 -8.33
N ARG A 727 38.82 -31.23 -8.46
CA ARG A 727 38.51 -30.13 -9.38
C ARG A 727 38.55 -30.56 -10.84
N ASP A 728 39.56 -31.33 -11.25
CA ASP A 728 39.68 -31.88 -12.61
C ASP A 728 38.50 -32.80 -12.94
N TYR A 729 38.05 -33.60 -11.98
CA TYR A 729 36.90 -34.48 -12.16
C TYR A 729 35.61 -33.69 -12.42
N VAL A 730 35.34 -32.65 -11.62
CA VAL A 730 34.16 -31.79 -11.78
C VAL A 730 34.22 -30.98 -13.07
N ALA A 731 35.40 -30.49 -13.45
CA ALA A 731 35.59 -29.81 -14.74
C ALA A 731 35.26 -30.71 -15.94
N ALA A 732 35.55 -32.01 -15.84
CA ALA A 732 35.19 -33.00 -16.86
C ALA A 732 33.72 -33.48 -16.77
N ASN A 733 33.03 -33.24 -15.64
CA ASN A 733 31.68 -33.75 -15.35
C ASN A 733 30.81 -32.66 -14.69
N SER A 734 30.29 -31.74 -15.50
CA SER A 734 29.60 -30.53 -15.02
C SER A 734 28.31 -30.75 -14.22
N SER A 735 27.80 -31.99 -14.13
CA SER A 735 26.63 -32.35 -13.31
C SER A 735 26.97 -32.79 -11.88
N VAL A 736 28.26 -32.91 -11.54
CA VAL A 736 28.71 -33.39 -10.23
C VAL A 736 29.21 -32.22 -9.38
N GLU A 737 28.55 -31.98 -8.24
CA GLU A 737 28.92 -30.90 -7.33
C GLU A 737 30.01 -31.32 -6.34
N ILE A 738 30.89 -30.36 -5.98
CA ILE A 738 31.86 -30.52 -4.89
C ILE A 738 31.14 -30.41 -3.55
N ASN A 739 30.85 -31.55 -2.91
CA ASN A 739 30.20 -31.63 -1.62
C ASN A 739 30.61 -32.90 -0.85
N GLU A 740 30.15 -33.04 0.39
CA GLU A 740 30.46 -34.20 1.24
C GLU A 740 29.97 -35.54 0.65
N ALA A 741 28.78 -35.54 0.05
CA ALA A 741 28.17 -36.77 -0.47
C ALA A 741 28.99 -37.37 -1.62
N ASN A 742 29.55 -36.52 -2.50
CA ASN A 742 30.29 -36.97 -3.67
C ASN A 742 31.76 -37.26 -3.34
N PHE A 743 32.41 -36.41 -2.53
CA PHE A 743 33.87 -36.45 -2.32
C PHE A 743 34.28 -36.55 -0.84
N GLY A 744 33.38 -37.02 0.03
CA GLY A 744 33.66 -37.25 1.46
C GLY A 744 34.03 -35.97 2.21
N LYS A 745 34.74 -36.12 3.33
CA LYS A 745 35.19 -34.96 4.13
C LYS A 745 36.09 -34.01 3.33
N LEU A 746 36.83 -34.50 2.34
CA LEU A 746 37.58 -33.65 1.41
C LEU A 746 36.65 -32.73 0.59
N GLY A 747 35.54 -33.25 0.07
CA GLY A 747 34.53 -32.47 -0.64
C GLY A 747 33.89 -31.39 0.23
N ALA A 748 33.54 -31.73 1.47
CA ALA A 748 33.03 -30.77 2.45
C ALA A 748 34.03 -29.64 2.75
N LYS A 749 35.32 -30.00 2.88
CA LYS A 749 36.41 -29.04 3.09
C LYS A 749 36.55 -28.09 1.90
N ILE A 750 36.65 -28.62 0.67
CA ILE A 750 36.81 -27.82 -0.54
C ILE A 750 35.61 -26.86 -0.71
N GLN A 751 34.38 -27.35 -0.50
CA GLN A 751 33.18 -26.53 -0.58
C GLN A 751 33.18 -25.37 0.43
N ALA A 752 33.57 -25.64 1.69
CA ALA A 752 33.65 -24.61 2.73
C ALA A 752 34.77 -23.59 2.45
N ASP A 753 35.94 -24.05 1.99
CA ASP A 753 37.05 -23.18 1.58
C ASP A 753 36.65 -22.29 0.39
N ASP A 754 35.92 -22.84 -0.59
CA ASP A 754 35.44 -22.08 -1.75
C ASP A 754 34.39 -21.03 -1.37
N ALA A 755 33.50 -21.33 -0.42
CA ALA A 755 32.56 -20.33 0.11
C ALA A 755 33.28 -19.17 0.82
N VAL A 756 34.38 -19.43 1.54
CA VAL A 756 35.21 -18.38 2.15
C VAL A 756 35.91 -17.54 1.06
N LYS A 757 36.43 -18.19 0.01
CA LYS A 757 37.06 -17.49 -1.12
C LYS A 757 36.07 -16.64 -1.90
N ASP A 758 34.86 -17.11 -2.16
CA ASP A 758 33.81 -16.34 -2.84
C ASP A 758 33.42 -15.09 -2.04
N CYS A 759 33.20 -15.24 -0.73
CA CYS A 759 32.91 -14.12 0.17
C CYS A 759 34.09 -13.12 0.22
N GLN A 760 35.33 -13.61 0.24
CA GLN A 760 36.52 -12.74 0.17
C GLN A 760 36.61 -11.99 -1.17
N ALA A 761 36.34 -12.67 -2.30
CA ALA A 761 36.37 -12.05 -3.62
C ALA A 761 35.30 -10.95 -3.75
N LYS A 762 34.13 -11.12 -3.14
CA LYS A 762 33.08 -10.08 -3.03
C LYS A 762 33.52 -8.88 -2.19
N ILE A 763 34.19 -9.12 -1.06
CA ILE A 763 34.77 -8.05 -0.23
C ILE A 763 35.84 -7.27 -1.00
N ASP A 764 36.76 -7.96 -1.68
CA ASP A 764 37.84 -7.34 -2.46
C ASP A 764 37.29 -6.57 -3.68
N ALA A 765 36.20 -7.05 -4.26
CA ALA A 765 35.50 -6.40 -5.35
C ALA A 765 34.70 -5.15 -4.93
N ALA A 766 34.34 -5.00 -3.64
CA ALA A 766 33.42 -3.97 -3.18
C ALA A 766 33.87 -2.54 -3.54
N GLU A 767 35.15 -2.22 -3.37
CA GLU A 767 35.71 -0.91 -3.74
C GLU A 767 35.71 -0.68 -5.27
N THR A 768 35.91 -1.73 -6.06
CA THR A 768 35.84 -1.65 -7.53
C THR A 768 34.39 -1.49 -7.99
N ILE A 769 33.44 -2.22 -7.39
CA ILE A 769 32.01 -2.07 -7.69
C ILE A 769 31.51 -0.69 -7.30
N LYS A 770 31.96 -0.15 -6.17
CA LYS A 770 31.63 1.22 -5.76
C LYS A 770 32.09 2.25 -6.79
N LYS A 771 33.26 2.07 -7.42
CA LYS A 771 33.71 2.93 -8.52
C LYS A 771 32.81 2.80 -9.74
N GLU A 772 32.40 1.58 -10.12
CA GLU A 772 31.45 1.35 -11.21
C GLU A 772 30.08 1.99 -10.93
N ILE A 773 29.57 1.90 -9.69
CA ILE A 773 28.36 2.60 -9.27
C ILE A 773 28.49 4.11 -9.51
N THR A 774 29.60 4.72 -9.07
CA THR A 774 29.84 6.16 -9.30
C THR A 774 29.93 6.51 -10.79
N VAL A 775 30.49 5.62 -11.64
CA VAL A 775 30.47 5.80 -13.09
C VAL A 775 29.02 5.81 -13.60
N PHE A 776 28.19 4.85 -13.19
CA PHE A 776 26.79 4.78 -13.63
C PHE A 776 25.91 5.89 -13.06
N GLU A 777 26.19 6.41 -11.87
CA GLU A 777 25.57 7.64 -11.35
C GLU A 777 25.90 8.84 -12.27
N GLY A 778 27.13 8.93 -12.76
CA GLY A 778 27.53 9.90 -13.78
C GLY A 778 26.77 9.73 -15.09
N VAL A 779 26.64 8.49 -15.58
CA VAL A 779 25.86 8.18 -16.80
C VAL A 779 24.39 8.55 -16.63
N LEU A 780 23.81 8.29 -15.46
CA LEU A 780 22.44 8.68 -15.15
C LEU A 780 22.28 10.21 -15.15
N ALA A 781 23.24 10.93 -14.59
CA ALA A 781 23.26 12.39 -14.61
C ALA A 781 23.38 12.94 -16.05
N ASP A 782 24.28 12.38 -16.86
CA ASP A 782 24.45 12.76 -18.27
C ASP A 782 23.20 12.46 -19.10
N LEU A 783 22.57 11.30 -18.89
CA LEU A 783 21.31 10.94 -19.54
C LEU A 783 20.19 11.92 -19.18
N LYS A 784 20.06 12.27 -17.89
CA LYS A 784 19.10 13.27 -17.43
C LYS A 784 19.40 14.65 -18.02
N ALA A 785 20.67 15.04 -18.11
CA ALA A 785 21.08 16.29 -18.72
C ALA A 785 20.79 16.33 -20.24
N GLU A 786 20.97 15.22 -20.95
CA GLU A 786 20.60 15.10 -22.38
C GLU A 786 19.07 15.23 -22.57
N ILE A 787 18.28 14.59 -21.72
CA ILE A 787 16.82 14.74 -21.72
C ILE A 787 16.42 16.18 -21.42
N GLN A 788 17.05 16.82 -20.42
CA GLN A 788 16.79 18.22 -20.09
C GLN A 788 17.15 19.15 -21.26
N ALA A 789 18.30 18.97 -21.89
CA ALA A 789 18.69 19.76 -23.05
C ALA A 789 17.70 19.58 -24.22
N ASN A 790 17.16 18.37 -24.42
CA ASN A 790 16.12 18.09 -25.40
C ASN A 790 14.79 18.79 -25.08
N THR A 791 14.45 18.92 -23.79
CA THR A 791 13.30 19.71 -23.31
C THR A 791 13.53 21.21 -23.51
N ASP A 792 14.73 21.70 -23.23
CA ASP A 792 15.08 23.13 -23.35
C ASP A 792 14.97 23.64 -24.80
N LEU A 793 15.13 22.77 -25.80
CA LEU A 793 14.90 23.11 -27.22
C LEU A 793 13.48 23.61 -27.51
N MET A 794 12.52 23.32 -26.64
CA MET A 794 11.11 23.71 -26.81
C MET A 794 10.77 25.02 -26.11
N LYS A 795 11.55 25.40 -25.09
CA LYS A 795 11.36 26.61 -24.29
C LYS A 795 11.14 27.88 -25.15
N PRO A 796 11.94 28.18 -26.19
CA PRO A 796 11.72 29.39 -26.99
C PRO A 796 10.37 29.40 -27.74
N PHE A 797 9.88 28.25 -28.19
CA PHE A 797 8.58 28.16 -28.87
C PHE A 797 7.40 28.35 -27.91
N ILE A 798 7.53 27.83 -26.68
CA ILE A 798 6.53 28.01 -25.62
C ILE A 798 6.49 29.48 -25.18
N GLU A 799 7.65 30.09 -24.93
CA GLU A 799 7.76 31.50 -24.51
C GLU A 799 7.21 32.45 -25.59
N GLU A 800 7.51 32.20 -26.87
CA GLU A 800 6.99 33.03 -27.95
C GLU A 800 5.47 32.85 -28.13
N ALA A 801 4.93 31.63 -27.94
CA ALA A 801 3.49 31.39 -27.94
C ALA A 801 2.77 32.12 -26.80
N ASP A 802 3.33 32.10 -25.59
CA ASP A 802 2.77 32.81 -24.44
C ASP A 802 2.83 34.33 -24.63
N LYS A 803 3.94 34.84 -25.13
CA LYS A 803 4.09 36.27 -25.44
C LYS A 803 3.09 36.71 -26.50
N ALA A 804 2.91 35.93 -27.57
CA ALA A 804 1.91 36.20 -28.61
C ALA A 804 0.47 36.17 -28.06
N ARG A 805 0.17 35.23 -27.16
CA ARG A 805 -1.13 35.13 -26.46
C ARG A 805 -1.41 36.36 -25.59
N ILE A 806 -0.45 36.77 -24.77
CA ILE A 806 -0.57 37.96 -23.92
C ILE A 806 -0.81 39.19 -24.77
N ALA A 807 -0.02 39.39 -25.83
CA ALA A 807 -0.18 40.50 -26.75
C ALA A 807 -1.58 40.52 -27.42
N LEU A 808 -2.12 39.37 -27.79
CA LEU A 808 -3.48 39.26 -28.33
C LEU A 808 -4.54 39.66 -27.29
N ASN A 809 -4.40 39.22 -26.05
CA ASN A 809 -5.34 39.57 -24.99
C ASN A 809 -5.29 41.07 -24.66
N ASP A 810 -4.09 41.65 -24.58
CA ASP A 810 -3.91 43.09 -24.36
C ASP A 810 -4.49 43.91 -25.51
N ALA A 811 -4.31 43.46 -26.76
CA ALA A 811 -4.87 44.13 -27.93
C ALA A 811 -6.41 44.10 -27.93
N LYS A 812 -7.03 42.95 -27.59
CA LYS A 812 -8.49 42.84 -27.40
C LYS A 812 -9.01 43.79 -26.32
N ALA A 813 -8.32 43.85 -25.17
CA ALA A 813 -8.68 44.76 -24.09
C ALA A 813 -8.57 46.24 -24.52
N ALA A 814 -7.56 46.58 -25.32
CA ALA A 814 -7.36 47.93 -25.85
C ALA A 814 -8.44 48.35 -26.85
N VAL A 815 -8.88 47.45 -27.75
CA VAL A 815 -10.02 47.70 -28.67
C VAL A 815 -11.26 48.03 -27.86
N LYS A 816 -11.60 47.17 -26.91
CA LYS A 816 -12.79 47.36 -26.08
C LYS A 816 -12.76 48.67 -25.28
N LYS A 817 -11.58 49.04 -24.75
CA LYS A 817 -11.40 50.33 -24.07
C LYS A 817 -11.67 51.51 -25.01
N ALA A 818 -11.14 51.46 -26.23
CA ALA A 818 -11.35 52.50 -27.23
C ALA A 818 -12.82 52.60 -27.66
N GLU A 819 -13.53 51.47 -27.78
CA GLU A 819 -14.97 51.46 -28.07
C GLU A 819 -15.78 52.10 -26.94
N ALA A 820 -15.47 51.76 -25.68
CA ALA A 820 -16.14 52.34 -24.53
C ALA A 820 -15.88 53.86 -24.39
N GLU A 821 -14.65 54.31 -24.68
CA GLU A 821 -14.30 55.75 -24.72
C GLU A 821 -15.06 56.49 -25.84
N ARG A 822 -15.24 55.86 -27.01
CA ARG A 822 -16.05 56.41 -28.12
C ARG A 822 -17.54 56.52 -27.74
N ASP A 823 -18.12 55.44 -27.22
CA ASP A 823 -19.55 55.35 -26.93
C ASP A 823 -19.97 56.28 -25.78
N ALA A 824 -19.07 56.52 -24.83
CA ALA A 824 -19.30 57.48 -23.75
C ALA A 824 -19.52 58.93 -24.22
N LEU A 825 -19.00 59.32 -25.39
CA LEU A 825 -19.20 60.65 -25.95
C LEU A 825 -20.65 60.91 -26.36
N THR A 826 -21.40 59.86 -26.74
CA THR A 826 -22.81 59.96 -27.17
C THR A 826 -23.80 59.46 -26.11
N ALA A 827 -23.34 58.77 -25.07
CA ALA A 827 -24.20 58.13 -24.08
C ALA A 827 -25.23 59.05 -23.41
N GLU A 828 -24.87 60.30 -23.12
CA GLU A 828 -25.78 61.26 -22.47
C GLU A 828 -26.92 61.69 -23.39
N VAL A 829 -26.58 62.09 -24.62
CA VAL A 829 -27.59 62.51 -25.60
C VAL A 829 -28.46 61.34 -26.05
N GLU A 830 -27.92 60.12 -26.10
CA GLU A 830 -28.68 58.91 -26.39
C GLU A 830 -29.68 58.55 -25.28
N ALA A 831 -29.30 58.76 -24.02
CA ALA A 831 -30.23 58.58 -22.90
C ALA A 831 -31.40 59.59 -23.00
N ASP A 832 -31.11 60.86 -23.32
CA ASP A 832 -32.14 61.88 -23.51
C ASP A 832 -33.09 61.58 -24.69
N ILE A 833 -32.56 61.11 -25.83
CA ILE A 833 -33.37 60.66 -26.97
C ILE A 833 -34.36 59.57 -26.52
N GLU A 834 -33.87 58.55 -25.82
CA GLU A 834 -34.71 57.43 -25.36
C GLU A 834 -35.76 57.88 -24.33
N LYS A 835 -35.41 58.82 -23.43
CA LYS A 835 -36.36 59.42 -22.48
C LYS A 835 -37.50 60.12 -23.18
N TYR A 836 -37.20 61.03 -24.09
CA TYR A 836 -38.22 61.84 -24.74
C TYR A 836 -39.07 61.00 -25.69
N LYS A 837 -38.47 60.05 -26.42
CA LYS A 837 -39.20 59.06 -27.20
C LYS A 837 -40.18 58.27 -26.32
N GLY A 838 -39.69 57.75 -25.20
CA GLY A 838 -40.54 57.00 -24.27
C GLY A 838 -41.65 57.85 -23.65
N LEU A 839 -41.39 59.13 -23.34
CA LEU A 839 -42.43 60.05 -22.84
C LEU A 839 -43.49 60.34 -23.91
N VAL A 840 -43.11 60.45 -25.19
CA VAL A 840 -44.09 60.60 -26.28
C VAL A 840 -45.00 59.39 -26.36
N GLU A 841 -44.44 58.18 -26.35
CA GLU A 841 -45.20 56.92 -26.38
C GLU A 841 -46.13 56.78 -25.16
N ASP A 842 -45.64 57.07 -23.95
CA ASP A 842 -46.43 56.95 -22.72
C ASP A 842 -47.57 58.00 -22.65
N TYR A 843 -47.31 59.23 -23.10
CA TYR A 843 -48.35 60.26 -23.14
C TYR A 843 -49.40 60.00 -24.22
N ASP A 844 -49.02 59.41 -25.36
CA ASP A 844 -49.98 58.98 -26.37
C ASP A 844 -50.92 57.91 -25.80
N ALA A 845 -50.37 56.90 -25.12
CA ALA A 845 -51.15 55.88 -24.44
C ALA A 845 -52.09 56.44 -23.36
N LEU A 846 -51.60 57.37 -22.52
CA LEU A 846 -52.42 58.04 -21.50
C LEU A 846 -53.56 58.86 -22.13
N VAL A 847 -53.28 59.57 -23.23
CA VAL A 847 -54.29 60.34 -23.97
C VAL A 847 -55.37 59.42 -24.54
N GLN A 848 -55.00 58.30 -25.15
CA GLN A 848 -55.95 57.32 -25.69
C GLN A 848 -56.81 56.70 -24.58
N GLU A 849 -56.23 56.35 -23.44
CA GLU A 849 -56.94 55.77 -22.30
C GLU A 849 -57.94 56.78 -21.68
N VAL A 850 -57.52 58.02 -21.50
CA VAL A 850 -58.39 59.12 -21.02
C VAL A 850 -59.52 59.38 -22.00
N GLN A 851 -59.25 59.36 -23.31
CA GLN A 851 -60.29 59.51 -24.34
C GLN A 851 -61.29 58.35 -24.31
N LYS A 852 -60.82 57.10 -24.19
CA LYS A 852 -61.69 55.94 -23.96
C LYS A 852 -62.62 56.18 -22.78
N GLN A 853 -62.07 56.51 -21.61
CA GLN A 853 -62.85 56.70 -20.38
C GLN A 853 -63.90 57.84 -20.50
N ILE A 854 -63.57 58.94 -21.20
CA ILE A 854 -64.52 60.02 -21.52
C ILE A 854 -65.67 59.52 -22.41
N GLU A 855 -65.36 58.75 -23.45
CA GLU A 855 -66.36 58.20 -24.39
C GLU A 855 -67.33 57.22 -23.70
N GLY A 856 -66.82 56.43 -22.75
CA GLY A 856 -67.61 55.47 -21.96
C GLY A 856 -68.67 56.12 -21.10
N ILE A 857 -68.33 57.22 -20.42
CA ILE A 857 -69.28 57.97 -19.59
C ILE A 857 -70.29 58.77 -20.43
N LYS A 858 -69.87 59.30 -21.60
CA LYS A 858 -70.75 60.10 -22.48
C LYS A 858 -71.83 59.27 -23.19
N GLY A 859 -71.75 57.94 -23.20
CA GLY A 859 -72.81 57.08 -23.76
C GLY A 859 -72.97 57.19 -25.28
N SER A 860 -71.87 57.29 -26.02
CA SER A 860 -71.86 57.34 -27.50
C SER A 860 -72.53 56.11 -28.14
N ALA A 861 -73.28 56.28 -29.24
CA ALA A 861 -74.08 55.22 -29.88
C ALA A 861 -73.26 54.14 -30.63
N THR A 862 -71.93 54.22 -30.59
CA THR A 862 -70.98 53.25 -31.17
C THR A 862 -69.93 52.84 -30.14
N LEU A 863 -70.37 52.46 -28.94
CA LEU A 863 -69.48 51.99 -27.89
C LEU A 863 -69.14 50.50 -28.08
N ASP A 864 -67.84 50.19 -28.15
CA ASP A 864 -67.34 48.87 -27.77
C ASP A 864 -67.68 48.63 -26.28
N GLN A 865 -68.07 47.40 -25.93
CA GLN A 865 -68.59 47.04 -24.59
C GLN A 865 -67.55 47.06 -23.44
N ASP A 866 -66.35 47.58 -23.67
CA ASP A 866 -65.19 47.51 -22.75
C ASP A 866 -64.71 48.86 -22.21
N VAL A 867 -65.52 49.91 -22.35
CA VAL A 867 -65.18 51.21 -21.80
C VAL A 867 -65.73 51.33 -20.37
N PRO A 868 -64.96 51.81 -19.37
CA PRO A 868 -65.48 52.03 -18.02
C PRO A 868 -66.71 52.95 -18.05
N VAL A 869 -67.88 52.39 -17.72
CA VAL A 869 -69.17 53.12 -17.77
C VAL A 869 -69.55 53.77 -16.44
N THR A 870 -68.72 53.60 -15.40
CA THR A 870 -68.95 54.20 -14.07
C THR A 870 -67.72 54.94 -13.57
N VAL A 871 -67.96 56.04 -12.84
CA VAL A 871 -66.91 56.82 -12.17
C VAL A 871 -66.10 55.93 -11.20
N GLU A 872 -66.76 54.99 -10.52
CA GLU A 872 -66.10 54.05 -9.60
C GLU A 872 -65.12 53.10 -10.31
N ALA A 873 -65.43 52.66 -11.53
CA ALA A 873 -64.53 51.83 -12.32
C ALA A 873 -63.29 52.61 -12.79
N ILE A 874 -63.47 53.88 -13.21
CA ILE A 874 -62.38 54.79 -13.57
C ILE A 874 -61.48 55.06 -12.37
N LEU A 875 -62.07 55.37 -11.21
CA LEU A 875 -61.33 55.61 -9.97
C LEU A 875 -60.49 54.39 -9.55
N ASN A 876 -61.07 53.18 -9.61
CA ASN A 876 -60.35 51.95 -9.28
C ASN A 876 -59.23 51.62 -10.29
N TYR A 877 -59.45 51.92 -11.58
CA TYR A 877 -58.40 51.79 -12.60
C TYR A 877 -57.20 52.68 -12.27
N TRP A 878 -57.42 53.97 -12.00
CA TRP A 878 -56.31 54.89 -11.72
C TRP A 878 -55.62 54.61 -10.37
N LYS A 879 -56.34 54.13 -9.36
CA LYS A 879 -55.73 53.65 -8.10
C LYS A 879 -54.73 52.53 -8.38
N LYS A 880 -55.11 51.55 -9.20
CA LYS A 880 -54.22 50.47 -9.61
C LYS A 880 -53.08 50.99 -10.49
N ALA A 881 -53.36 51.87 -11.44
CA ALA A 881 -52.36 52.41 -12.35
C ALA A 881 -51.28 53.25 -11.66
N VAL A 882 -51.65 54.00 -10.60
CA VAL A 882 -50.72 54.72 -9.72
C VAL A 882 -49.88 53.72 -8.92
N ALA A 883 -50.49 52.75 -8.24
CA ALA A 883 -49.76 51.75 -7.45
C ALA A 883 -48.76 50.94 -8.32
N ASP A 884 -49.17 50.53 -9.52
CA ASP A 884 -48.31 49.83 -10.48
C ASP A 884 -47.13 50.72 -10.93
N GLN A 885 -47.35 52.04 -11.06
CA GLN A 885 -46.30 52.99 -11.46
C GLN A 885 -45.35 53.35 -10.31
N GLU A 886 -45.84 53.49 -9.08
CA GLU A 886 -45.01 53.68 -7.87
C GLU A 886 -44.00 52.54 -7.72
N TYR A 887 -44.44 51.30 -7.95
CA TYR A 887 -43.57 50.13 -7.96
C TYR A 887 -42.46 50.24 -9.01
N ILE A 888 -42.77 50.71 -10.22
CA ILE A 888 -41.79 50.91 -11.30
C ILE A 888 -40.78 52.01 -10.93
N VAL A 889 -41.23 53.12 -10.35
CA VAL A 889 -40.36 54.21 -9.91
C VAL A 889 -39.38 53.73 -8.83
N GLU A 890 -39.86 52.98 -7.83
CA GLU A 890 -39.02 52.47 -6.76
C GLU A 890 -37.98 51.46 -7.26
N MET A 891 -38.37 50.58 -8.19
CA MET A 891 -37.44 49.66 -8.86
C MET A 891 -36.34 50.40 -9.61
N ASN A 892 -36.68 51.48 -10.33
CA ASN A 892 -35.67 52.27 -11.06
C ASN A 892 -34.76 53.06 -10.11
N LYS A 893 -35.25 53.52 -8.96
CA LYS A 893 -34.42 54.15 -7.91
C LYS A 893 -33.41 53.18 -7.33
N GLN A 894 -33.80 51.92 -7.11
CA GLN A 894 -32.89 50.86 -6.69
C GLN A 894 -31.84 50.54 -7.76
N ALA A 895 -32.23 50.53 -9.03
CA ALA A 895 -31.31 50.35 -10.15
C ALA A 895 -30.30 51.51 -10.24
N LEU A 896 -30.74 52.76 -10.04
CA LEU A 896 -29.87 53.93 -9.99
C LEU A 896 -28.86 53.84 -8.83
N ALA A 897 -29.32 53.56 -7.61
CA ALA A 897 -28.45 53.41 -6.45
C ALA A 897 -27.40 52.29 -6.66
N SER A 898 -27.79 51.21 -7.34
CA SER A 898 -26.88 50.12 -7.70
C SER A 898 -25.83 50.56 -8.72
N ALA A 899 -26.22 51.35 -9.74
CA ALA A 899 -25.30 51.92 -10.72
C ALA A 899 -24.34 52.95 -10.09
N GLU A 900 -24.79 53.78 -9.15
CA GLU A 900 -23.93 54.73 -8.43
C GLU A 900 -22.92 54.00 -7.53
N LYS A 901 -23.35 52.94 -6.85
CA LYS A 901 -22.49 52.08 -6.05
C LYS A 901 -21.43 51.36 -6.90
N ASN A 902 -21.73 51.04 -8.16
CA ASN A 902 -20.74 50.49 -9.10
C ASN A 902 -19.55 51.44 -9.30
N ILE A 903 -19.81 52.74 -9.47
CA ILE A 903 -18.76 53.76 -9.60
C ILE A 903 -17.97 53.89 -8.29
N GLU A 904 -18.64 53.86 -7.14
CA GLU A 904 -17.96 53.91 -5.83
C GLU A 904 -16.99 52.74 -5.64
N LEU A 905 -17.44 51.51 -5.91
CA LEU A 905 -16.62 50.31 -5.84
C LEU A 905 -15.48 50.34 -6.87
N PHE A 906 -15.73 50.86 -8.07
CA PHE A 906 -14.72 51.01 -9.12
C PHE A 906 -13.60 51.96 -8.68
N ASN A 907 -13.95 53.11 -8.11
CA ASN A 907 -12.99 54.09 -7.60
C ASN A 907 -12.17 53.56 -6.40
N LYS A 908 -12.70 52.59 -5.64
CA LYS A 908 -12.00 51.92 -4.54
C LYS A 908 -11.16 50.72 -4.98
N GLY A 909 -11.27 50.30 -6.25
CA GLY A 909 -10.65 49.06 -6.74
C GLY A 909 -11.31 47.78 -6.21
N GLU A 910 -12.52 47.89 -5.64
CA GLU A 910 -13.30 46.79 -5.04
C GLU A 910 -14.38 46.26 -6.00
N TYR A 911 -14.47 46.82 -7.22
CA TYR A 911 -15.41 46.40 -8.25
C TYR A 911 -15.01 45.05 -8.84
N THR A 912 -15.79 44.01 -8.53
CA THR A 912 -15.54 42.63 -9.00
C THR A 912 -16.59 42.19 -10.00
N GLN A 913 -16.20 41.30 -10.93
CA GLN A 913 -17.14 40.72 -11.90
C GLN A 913 -18.29 39.97 -11.22
N ALA A 914 -18.01 39.28 -10.13
CA ALA A 914 -19.00 38.56 -9.32
C ALA A 914 -20.13 39.48 -8.82
N TYR A 915 -19.80 40.69 -8.39
CA TYR A 915 -20.79 41.68 -7.95
C TYR A 915 -21.70 42.14 -9.10
N VAL A 916 -21.15 42.33 -10.31
CA VAL A 916 -21.92 42.70 -11.51
C VAL A 916 -22.90 41.61 -11.90
N VAL A 917 -22.42 40.36 -11.93
CA VAL A 917 -23.23 39.18 -12.26
C VAL A 917 -24.39 39.04 -11.26
N GLU A 918 -24.12 39.20 -9.96
CA GLU A 918 -25.15 39.14 -8.91
C GLU A 918 -26.22 40.24 -9.08
N GLN A 919 -25.82 41.49 -9.36
CA GLN A 919 -26.77 42.58 -9.58
C GLN A 919 -27.64 42.36 -10.83
N LYS A 920 -27.02 41.92 -11.94
CA LYS A 920 -27.78 41.61 -13.16
C LYS A 920 -28.68 40.39 -12.99
N LYS A 921 -28.31 39.45 -12.12
CA LYS A 921 -29.16 38.29 -11.78
C LYS A 921 -30.42 38.71 -11.06
N ILE A 922 -30.30 39.61 -10.07
CA ILE A 922 -31.44 40.17 -9.33
C ILE A 922 -32.39 40.90 -10.28
N ALA A 923 -31.86 41.71 -11.20
CA ALA A 923 -32.66 42.42 -12.20
C ALA A 923 -33.40 41.45 -13.16
N LEU A 924 -32.73 40.37 -13.60
CA LEU A 924 -33.34 39.32 -14.41
C LEU A 924 -34.49 38.63 -13.67
N ASP A 925 -34.29 38.26 -12.40
CA ASP A 925 -35.31 37.58 -11.60
C ASP A 925 -36.54 38.48 -11.35
N ALA A 926 -36.33 39.78 -11.16
CA ALA A 926 -37.41 40.76 -11.04
C ALA A 926 -38.19 40.93 -12.36
N ALA A 927 -37.50 41.09 -13.49
CA ALA A 927 -38.13 41.21 -14.81
C ALA A 927 -38.93 39.95 -15.17
N LYS A 928 -38.45 38.77 -14.75
CA LYS A 928 -39.13 37.49 -14.94
C LYS A 928 -40.45 37.44 -14.17
N ALA A 929 -40.47 37.87 -12.91
CA ALA A 929 -41.69 37.90 -12.10
C ALA A 929 -42.77 38.82 -12.72
N ILE A 930 -42.37 39.96 -13.28
CA ILE A 930 -43.29 40.91 -13.94
C ILE A 930 -43.86 40.33 -15.23
N TYR A 931 -43.04 39.64 -16.04
CA TYR A 931 -43.50 38.96 -17.25
C TYR A 931 -44.44 37.80 -16.92
N ASP A 932 -44.11 36.95 -15.95
CA ASP A 932 -44.93 35.81 -15.55
C ASP A 932 -46.33 36.26 -15.08
N ALA A 933 -46.43 37.41 -14.41
CA ALA A 933 -47.71 38.02 -14.02
C ALA A 933 -48.53 38.53 -15.22
N ALA A 934 -47.91 39.22 -16.17
CA ALA A 934 -48.59 39.70 -17.38
C ALA A 934 -49.04 38.54 -18.29
N LYS A 935 -48.24 37.46 -18.32
CA LYS A 935 -48.55 36.24 -19.05
C LYS A 935 -49.80 35.55 -18.52
N ALA A 936 -49.99 35.49 -17.20
CA ALA A 936 -51.19 34.88 -16.62
C ALA A 936 -52.48 35.57 -17.12
N VAL A 937 -52.46 36.90 -17.24
CA VAL A 937 -53.58 37.69 -17.78
C VAL A 937 -53.82 37.39 -19.27
N TYR A 938 -52.75 37.22 -20.06
CA TYR A 938 -52.87 36.83 -21.46
C TYR A 938 -53.44 35.42 -21.64
N ASP A 939 -52.96 34.44 -20.86
CA ASP A 939 -53.43 33.06 -20.91
C ASP A 939 -54.94 32.98 -20.58
N ASP A 940 -55.40 33.76 -19.59
CA ASP A 940 -56.82 33.87 -19.24
C ASP A 940 -57.65 34.50 -20.37
N ALA A 941 -57.20 35.62 -20.95
CA ALA A 941 -57.89 36.28 -22.07
C ALA A 941 -57.97 35.39 -23.33
N LEU A 942 -56.92 34.59 -23.59
CA LEU A 942 -56.89 33.65 -24.71
C LEU A 942 -57.89 32.50 -24.51
N ALA A 943 -58.02 32.01 -23.26
CA ALA A 943 -58.99 30.98 -22.91
C ALA A 943 -60.44 31.48 -23.09
N ASP A 944 -60.70 32.75 -22.79
CA ASP A 944 -62.00 33.39 -23.00
C ASP A 944 -62.36 33.45 -24.50
N VAL A 945 -61.44 33.93 -25.36
CA VAL A 945 -61.63 33.98 -26.82
C VAL A 945 -61.90 32.58 -27.38
N LYS A 946 -61.16 31.56 -26.91
CA LYS A 946 -61.35 30.16 -27.33
C LYS A 946 -62.73 29.63 -26.96
N THR A 947 -63.18 29.89 -25.74
CA THR A 947 -64.50 29.47 -25.24
C THR A 947 -65.63 30.12 -26.04
N ILE A 948 -65.47 31.40 -26.39
CA ILE A 948 -66.44 32.15 -27.21
C ILE A 948 -66.48 31.60 -28.64
N LEU A 949 -65.31 31.41 -29.28
CA LEU A 949 -65.23 30.83 -30.63
C LEU A 949 -65.81 29.41 -30.68
N GLU A 950 -65.55 28.58 -29.66
CA GLU A 950 -66.14 27.23 -29.55
C GLU A 950 -67.65 27.23 -29.34
N THR A 951 -68.19 28.29 -28.76
CA THR A 951 -69.63 28.46 -28.57
C THR A 951 -70.30 28.95 -29.85
N LEU A 952 -69.66 29.88 -30.59
CA LEU A 952 -70.17 30.44 -31.84
C LEU A 952 -70.02 29.49 -33.04
N THR A 953 -69.08 28.53 -32.98
CA THR A 953 -68.88 27.52 -34.04
C THR A 953 -69.75 26.28 -33.88
N LYS A 954 -70.36 26.04 -32.72
CA LYS A 954 -71.32 24.96 -32.49
C LYS A 954 -72.66 25.36 -33.08
#